data_AF-A0AAX4IZC2-F1
#
_entry.id   AF-A0AAX4IZC2-F1
#
_cell.length_a   1.000
_cell.length_b   1.000
_cell.length_c   1.000
_cell.angle_alpha   90.00
_cell.angle_beta   90.00
_cell.angle_gamma   90.00
#
_symmetry.space_group_name_H-M   'P 1'
#
loop_
_entity.id
_entity.type
_entity.pdbx_description
1 polymer ?
#
loop_
_entity_poly.entity_id
_entity_poly.type
_entity_poly.pdbx_seq_one_letter_code
_entity_poly.pdbx_strand_id
1 'polypeptide(L)'
;MTSPTSQRRPRGSSEDHGAGVFDDAKTYYTSEERHVNRAGPRTRTYSQNSLFQQFERMGLREPFRRGSHDESTIPHNRKFLIQVDETLKSLQAQEDTDGNMQITIEDNGPKVWSLRTAASAGHNRFDVRGTYMLSNLLQELSLAKEYGRKQIILDEGRLNENPVNRLSRLIRDHFWEGLTRRIDASSVEIAAKDPKDWTDDPRPRIYVPAGAPEQLEFYTKVAKDRPEIRLDVQKLPEVITPELVRDMNAKPGLLAVEMEKIKDPKTGEETLRGLPFVVPGGRFNELYGWDSYMESLGLLVNDKVHLAKSMVQNFCFCIRHYGKILNATRSYYLCRSQPPFLTDMALRVYEKIKHEPDAKEFLRTSMLAAIKEYHSVWVAEPRLDPVTGLSRYRPEGLGVPPETEAGHFVHVLEPYAEKHGISWQEFVQAYNSGKIKEPELDEYFLHDRAVRESGHDTSYRLEKVCANLATIDLNSLLFKYETDIARTIRNVFNDKLVIPAEFAVGPLKAGEVVTSAIWDRRAKRRKLAIDKYLWNEEEGMYFDYNTVEKEQCTYESCTTFWALWAGVASPKQAATMVQKALPKFEAVGGLLSGTEESRGVVGLERPNRQWDYPYGWAPQQMLAWTGLVRYSFTDEAERLAYKWLFMITKAFVDFNGVVVEKYDVTRPIDPHRVDAEYGNQGLDFKGVAKEGFGWVNASYVYGLQIVNAHMRRALGTLTPYNTFHDAIEQNNEKHLAELS
;
A
#
# COMPACT_ATOMS: atom_id res chain seq x y z
N MET A 1 55.74 28.37 40.41
CA MET A 1 56.30 28.97 39.19
C MET A 1 56.14 27.97 38.07
N THR A 2 55.14 28.15 37.22
CA THR A 2 54.91 27.31 36.03
C THR A 2 54.45 28.26 34.92
N SER A 3 55.31 28.46 33.94
CA SER A 3 55.06 29.31 32.77
C SER A 3 54.27 28.54 31.71
N PRO A 4 53.32 29.18 31.00
CA PRO A 4 52.51 28.54 29.97
C PRO A 4 53.17 28.66 28.59
N THR A 5 53.16 27.59 27.80
CA THR A 5 53.46 27.62 26.36
C THR A 5 52.18 27.40 25.56
N SER A 6 51.96 28.31 24.61
CA SER A 6 50.77 28.43 23.78
C SER A 6 50.59 27.26 22.82
N GLN A 7 49.40 26.66 22.80
CA GLN A 7 48.91 25.91 21.63
C GLN A 7 47.90 26.76 20.87
N ARG A 8 48.18 26.98 19.58
CA ARG A 8 47.32 27.66 18.61
C ARG A 8 46.03 26.86 18.42
N ARG A 9 44.88 27.49 18.69
CA ARG A 9 43.56 27.00 18.25
C ARG A 9 43.44 27.16 16.73
N PRO A 10 42.97 26.15 15.98
CA PRO A 10 42.43 26.38 14.65
C PRO A 10 41.14 27.19 14.80
N ARG A 11 41.05 28.33 14.11
CA ARG A 11 39.81 29.08 13.91
C ARG A 11 38.96 28.30 12.90
N GLY A 12 37.80 27.81 13.32
CA GLY A 12 36.81 27.25 12.40
C GLY A 12 35.84 26.26 13.04
N SER A 13 35.02 26.71 13.97
CA SER A 13 33.77 26.02 14.33
C SER A 13 32.84 27.00 15.03
N SER A 14 32.02 27.71 14.28
CA SER A 14 30.73 28.15 14.80
C SER A 14 29.77 26.99 14.59
N GLU A 15 29.20 26.53 15.70
CA GLU A 15 28.16 25.54 15.84
C GLU A 15 27.05 25.71 14.77
N ASP A 16 26.85 24.68 13.94
CA ASP A 16 25.68 24.51 13.04
C ASP A 16 24.95 23.22 13.47
N HIS A 17 24.57 23.16 14.75
CA HIS A 17 23.69 22.12 15.27
C HIS A 17 22.25 22.59 15.08
N GLY A 18 21.63 22.29 13.93
CA GLY A 18 20.19 22.56 13.77
C GLY A 18 19.52 22.22 12.44
N ALA A 19 20.23 22.12 11.31
CA ALA A 19 19.59 21.99 10.00
C ALA A 19 20.19 20.86 9.14
N GLY A 20 19.52 19.71 9.08
CA GLY A 20 19.92 18.57 8.25
C GLY A 20 19.57 18.78 6.78
N VAL A 21 20.47 18.40 5.85
CA VAL A 21 20.22 18.50 4.40
C VAL A 21 18.97 17.70 3.99
N PHE A 22 18.73 16.58 4.66
CA PHE A 22 17.66 15.63 4.36
C PHE A 22 16.46 15.74 5.31
N ASP A 23 16.31 16.87 6.01
CA ASP A 23 15.10 17.14 6.79
C ASP A 23 13.85 17.06 5.90
N ASP A 24 12.72 16.73 6.50
CA ASP A 24 11.43 16.68 5.81
C ASP A 24 11.12 18.02 5.13
N ALA A 25 10.39 17.99 4.02
CA ALA A 25 10.08 19.18 3.21
C ALA A 25 9.49 20.34 4.02
N LYS A 26 8.62 20.05 5.00
CA LYS A 26 8.04 21.09 5.87
C LYS A 26 9.15 21.77 6.67
N THR A 27 9.93 21.01 7.42
CA THR A 27 11.07 21.55 8.20
C THR A 27 12.09 22.27 7.33
N TYR A 28 12.42 21.72 6.15
CA TYR A 28 13.37 22.29 5.20
C TYR A 28 12.90 23.66 4.70
N TYR A 29 11.67 23.74 4.16
CA TYR A 29 11.19 24.93 3.48
C TYR A 29 10.55 25.96 4.42
N THR A 30 10.08 25.62 5.62
CA THR A 30 9.57 26.62 6.57
C THR A 30 10.68 27.34 7.35
N SER A 31 11.92 26.84 7.33
CA SER A 31 13.06 27.46 8.02
C SER A 31 13.56 28.71 7.29
N GLU A 32 13.28 29.90 7.83
CA GLU A 32 13.80 31.17 7.30
C GLU A 32 15.33 31.21 7.31
N GLU A 33 15.96 30.79 8.41
CA GLU A 33 17.41 30.87 8.58
C GLU A 33 18.18 30.10 7.49
N ARG A 34 17.62 28.97 7.03
CA ARG A 34 18.19 28.12 5.98
C ARG A 34 18.26 28.81 4.62
N HIS A 35 17.32 29.72 4.34
CA HIS A 35 17.15 30.35 3.03
C HIS A 35 17.59 31.82 3.00
N VAL A 36 18.15 32.34 4.10
CA VAL A 36 18.79 33.66 4.14
C VAL A 36 20.22 33.57 3.58
N ASN A 37 20.48 34.30 2.49
CA ASN A 37 21.83 34.39 1.95
C ASN A 37 22.68 35.39 2.76
N ARG A 38 23.68 34.88 3.49
CA ARG A 38 24.60 35.68 4.32
C ARG A 38 25.88 36.11 3.59
N ALA A 39 26.09 35.67 2.35
CA ALA A 39 27.33 35.90 1.60
C ALA A 39 27.37 37.24 0.80
N GLY A 40 26.37 38.12 0.95
CA GLY A 40 26.35 39.42 0.28
C GLY A 40 25.50 40.48 0.99
N PRO A 41 25.74 41.79 0.76
CA PRO A 41 25.11 42.91 1.49
C PRO A 41 23.65 43.19 1.11
N ARG A 42 23.04 42.39 0.23
CA ARG A 42 21.68 42.62 -0.29
C ARG A 42 20.66 41.82 0.51
N THR A 43 20.39 42.24 1.74
CA THR A 43 19.45 41.56 2.63
C THR A 43 18.04 42.16 2.67
N ARG A 44 17.74 43.30 2.03
CA ARG A 44 16.36 43.85 2.02
C ARG A 44 15.97 44.90 0.97
N THR A 45 16.89 45.44 0.16
CA THR A 45 16.56 46.49 -0.83
C THR A 45 16.78 45.98 -2.26
N TYR A 46 15.68 45.80 -2.99
CA TYR A 46 15.67 45.31 -4.37
C TYR A 46 16.03 46.45 -5.35
N SER A 47 17.09 46.27 -6.13
CA SER A 47 17.31 47.01 -7.38
C SER A 47 16.97 46.08 -8.55
N GLN A 48 16.35 46.63 -9.60
CA GLN A 48 15.88 45.88 -10.77
C GLN A 48 16.96 44.92 -11.31
N ASN A 49 16.59 43.65 -11.53
CA ASN A 49 17.43 42.66 -12.19
C ASN A 49 17.59 43.01 -13.69
N SER A 50 18.45 43.99 -14.00
CA SER A 50 18.75 44.43 -15.38
C SER A 50 19.52 43.39 -16.22
N LEU A 51 20.00 42.30 -15.59
CA LEU A 51 20.79 41.27 -16.25
C LEU A 51 19.94 40.30 -17.10
N PHE A 52 18.64 40.10 -16.77
CA PHE A 52 17.79 39.18 -17.54
C PHE A 52 17.53 39.71 -18.97
N GLN A 53 17.36 41.03 -19.11
CA GLN A 53 17.20 41.71 -20.41
C GLN A 53 18.48 41.74 -21.26
N GLN A 54 19.66 41.55 -20.68
CA GLN A 54 20.91 41.47 -21.44
C GLN A 54 21.13 40.08 -22.08
N PHE A 55 20.53 39.02 -21.53
CA PHE A 55 20.69 37.66 -22.03
C PHE A 55 19.85 37.37 -23.29
N GLU A 56 18.60 37.86 -23.38
CA GLU A 56 17.79 37.77 -24.61
C GLU A 56 18.49 38.45 -25.80
N ARG A 57 19.29 39.49 -25.54
CA ARG A 57 20.05 40.22 -26.57
C ARG A 57 21.31 39.49 -27.06
N MET A 58 21.79 38.45 -26.38
CA MET A 58 23.09 37.82 -26.66
C MET A 58 23.03 36.49 -27.41
N GLY A 59 21.85 35.95 -27.74
CA GLY A 59 21.72 34.77 -28.63
C GLY A 59 22.54 33.56 -28.19
N LEU A 60 22.71 33.34 -26.88
CA LEU A 60 23.53 32.25 -26.35
C LEU A 60 22.86 30.90 -26.62
N ARG A 61 23.62 30.01 -27.26
CA ARG A 61 23.24 28.60 -27.51
C ARG A 61 22.99 27.87 -26.20
N GLU A 62 22.00 26.98 -26.19
CA GLU A 62 21.76 26.05 -25.09
C GLU A 62 23.06 25.29 -24.76
N PRO A 63 23.40 25.14 -23.46
CA PRO A 63 24.58 24.40 -23.06
C PRO A 63 24.48 22.94 -23.50
N PHE A 64 25.52 22.42 -24.15
CA PHE A 64 25.60 21.00 -24.50
C PHE A 64 26.07 20.19 -23.29
N ARG A 65 25.37 19.09 -22.97
CA ARG A 65 25.75 18.19 -21.87
C ARG A 65 27.14 17.59 -22.12
N ARG A 66 28.10 17.88 -21.24
CA ARG A 66 29.42 17.22 -21.24
C ARG A 66 29.34 15.85 -20.56
N GLY A 67 29.86 14.82 -21.23
CA GLY A 67 29.97 13.43 -20.72
C GLY A 67 31.27 13.12 -19.96
N SER A 68 32.20 14.08 -19.84
CA SER A 68 33.42 13.96 -19.04
C SER A 68 33.14 13.98 -17.55
N HIS A 69 34.02 13.35 -16.76
CA HIS A 69 33.93 13.33 -15.29
C HIS A 69 33.92 14.74 -14.65
N ASP A 70 34.51 15.75 -15.33
CA ASP A 70 34.73 17.12 -14.82
C ASP A 70 35.38 17.13 -13.41
N GLU A 71 35.58 18.28 -12.76
CA GLU A 71 36.18 18.35 -11.41
C GLU A 71 35.23 17.70 -10.37
N SER A 72 35.44 16.42 -10.07
CA SER A 72 34.66 15.62 -9.12
C SER A 72 35.15 15.74 -7.67
N THR A 73 35.92 16.77 -7.35
CA THR A 73 36.65 16.88 -6.07
C THR A 73 36.38 18.20 -5.38
N ILE A 74 35.20 18.36 -4.77
CA ILE A 74 35.03 19.30 -3.66
C ILE A 74 34.41 18.58 -2.46
N PRO A 75 35.06 18.56 -1.28
CA PRO A 75 34.59 17.89 -0.06
C PRO A 75 33.39 18.57 0.64
N HIS A 76 32.80 19.60 0.02
CA HIS A 76 31.73 20.41 0.61
C HIS A 76 30.52 20.43 -0.31
N ASN A 77 29.36 20.09 0.24
CA ASN A 77 28.08 20.16 -0.47
C ASN A 77 27.85 21.58 -0.99
N ARG A 78 27.72 21.72 -2.31
CA ARG A 78 27.41 23.01 -2.93
C ARG A 78 25.97 23.40 -2.62
N LYS A 79 25.76 24.70 -2.47
CA LYS A 79 24.43 25.29 -2.29
C LYS A 79 24.12 26.20 -3.45
N PHE A 80 22.88 26.16 -3.93
CA PHE A 80 22.37 26.94 -5.05
C PHE A 80 21.42 28.03 -4.57
N LEU A 81 21.52 29.21 -5.16
CA LEU A 81 20.58 30.31 -4.95
C LEU A 81 19.58 30.33 -6.11
N ILE A 82 18.32 30.02 -5.84
CA ILE A 82 17.33 29.77 -6.88
C ILE A 82 16.11 30.70 -6.71
N GLN A 83 15.69 31.34 -7.80
CA GLN A 83 14.38 31.99 -7.92
C GLN A 83 13.36 30.94 -8.35
N VAL A 84 12.44 30.59 -7.46
CA VAL A 84 11.62 29.37 -7.58
C VAL A 84 10.75 29.41 -8.83
N ASP A 85 9.88 30.42 -8.97
CA ASP A 85 8.94 30.50 -10.09
C ASP A 85 9.62 30.65 -11.46
N GLU A 86 10.64 31.49 -11.57
CA GLU A 86 11.38 31.71 -12.82
C GLU A 86 12.14 30.45 -13.25
N THR A 87 12.79 29.79 -12.30
CA THR A 87 13.56 28.57 -12.58
C THR A 87 12.63 27.42 -12.92
N LEU A 88 11.51 27.27 -12.19
CA LEU A 88 10.51 26.24 -12.45
C LEU A 88 9.93 26.37 -13.86
N LYS A 89 9.51 27.58 -14.26
CA LYS A 89 8.98 27.84 -15.60
C LYS A 89 10.01 27.56 -16.70
N SER A 90 11.25 27.97 -16.48
CA SER A 90 12.30 27.82 -17.50
C SER A 90 12.78 26.37 -17.61
N LEU A 91 12.84 25.65 -16.48
CA LEU A 91 13.16 24.23 -16.43
C LEU A 91 12.09 23.41 -17.17
N GLN A 92 10.80 23.72 -16.95
CA GLN A 92 9.69 23.11 -17.69
C GLN A 92 9.80 23.35 -19.19
N ALA A 93 9.97 24.62 -19.60
CA ALA A 93 10.06 24.96 -21.02
C ALA A 93 11.23 24.27 -21.75
N GLN A 94 12.29 23.89 -21.04
CA GLN A 94 13.48 23.27 -21.62
C GLN A 94 13.46 21.73 -21.53
N GLU A 95 13.02 21.16 -20.41
CA GLU A 95 13.20 19.74 -20.09
C GLU A 95 11.91 18.92 -20.04
N ASP A 96 10.74 19.56 -19.97
CA ASP A 96 9.40 18.91 -20.05
C ASP A 96 8.85 19.12 -21.46
N THR A 97 9.10 18.14 -22.33
CA THR A 97 8.82 18.24 -23.78
C THR A 97 7.43 17.74 -24.18
N ASP A 98 6.77 16.98 -23.31
CA ASP A 98 5.41 16.50 -23.53
C ASP A 98 4.34 17.30 -22.74
N GLY A 99 4.77 18.22 -21.87
CA GLY A 99 3.91 19.16 -21.14
C GLY A 99 3.18 18.53 -19.96
N ASN A 100 3.65 17.39 -19.46
CA ASN A 100 3.00 16.63 -18.41
C ASN A 100 3.38 17.09 -16.98
N MET A 101 4.25 18.10 -16.84
CA MET A 101 4.81 18.59 -15.57
C MET A 101 5.70 17.57 -14.83
N GLN A 102 6.42 16.75 -15.59
CA GLN A 102 7.39 15.77 -15.11
C GLN A 102 8.65 15.85 -15.98
N ILE A 103 9.80 15.45 -15.44
CA ILE A 103 11.03 15.28 -16.22
C ILE A 103 11.41 13.81 -16.18
N THR A 104 11.33 13.15 -17.33
CA THR A 104 11.54 11.73 -17.49
C THR A 104 12.66 11.43 -18.49
N ILE A 105 12.97 10.15 -18.67
CA ILE A 105 13.88 9.68 -19.72
C ILE A 105 13.29 9.82 -21.13
N GLU A 106 11.97 9.99 -21.26
CA GLU A 106 11.29 10.15 -22.55
C GLU A 106 11.34 11.58 -23.06
N ASP A 107 11.58 12.54 -22.16
CA ASP A 107 11.76 13.92 -22.54
C ASP A 107 13.03 14.14 -23.35
N ASN A 108 12.94 14.94 -24.41
CA ASN A 108 14.05 15.15 -25.35
C ASN A 108 14.85 16.44 -25.09
N GLY A 109 14.72 17.02 -23.90
CA GLY A 109 15.51 18.16 -23.46
C GLY A 109 17.02 17.87 -23.40
N PRO A 110 17.88 18.91 -23.27
CA PRO A 110 19.34 18.76 -23.32
C PRO A 110 19.94 18.09 -22.07
N LYS A 111 19.13 17.82 -21.04
CA LYS A 111 19.51 17.15 -19.78
C LYS A 111 20.64 17.87 -19.04
N VAL A 112 20.63 19.19 -19.08
CA VAL A 112 21.58 20.03 -18.35
C VAL A 112 20.99 21.39 -17.99
N TRP A 113 21.17 21.80 -16.74
CA TRP A 113 20.70 23.09 -16.23
C TRP A 113 21.73 23.77 -15.33
N SER A 114 22.12 25.01 -15.66
CA SER A 114 23.11 25.76 -14.88
C SER A 114 22.46 26.54 -13.73
N LEU A 115 22.71 26.13 -12.49
CA LEU A 115 22.27 26.82 -11.29
C LEU A 115 23.33 27.78 -10.75
N ARG A 116 22.89 28.90 -10.16
CA ARG A 116 23.77 29.91 -9.56
C ARG A 116 24.20 29.47 -8.15
N THR A 117 25.48 29.60 -7.80
CA THR A 117 25.97 29.14 -6.48
C THR A 117 25.72 30.17 -5.39
N ALA A 118 25.25 29.71 -4.22
CA ALA A 118 24.94 30.57 -3.08
C ALA A 118 26.20 31.24 -2.51
N ALA A 119 27.32 30.50 -2.45
CA ALA A 119 28.62 31.00 -1.96
C ALA A 119 29.16 32.19 -2.76
N SER A 120 28.76 32.32 -4.03
CA SER A 120 29.16 33.43 -4.90
C SER A 120 28.11 34.54 -4.97
N ALA A 121 27.10 34.54 -4.08
CA ALA A 121 25.91 35.39 -4.20
C ALA A 121 25.23 35.34 -5.58
N GLY A 122 25.40 34.20 -6.27
CA GLY A 122 24.86 33.94 -7.60
C GLY A 122 25.70 34.44 -8.78
N HIS A 123 26.97 34.82 -8.57
CA HIS A 123 27.89 35.20 -9.65
C HIS A 123 28.43 33.99 -10.44
N ASN A 124 28.75 32.90 -9.75
CA ASN A 124 29.22 31.66 -10.36
C ASN A 124 28.05 30.72 -10.63
N ARG A 125 28.22 29.83 -11.61
CA ARG A 125 27.24 28.80 -11.97
C ARG A 125 27.84 27.40 -11.93
N PHE A 126 26.98 26.41 -11.78
CA PHE A 126 27.35 25.00 -11.88
C PHE A 126 26.23 24.21 -12.55
N ASP A 127 26.61 23.20 -13.34
CA ASP A 127 25.69 22.44 -14.16
C ASP A 127 25.14 21.22 -13.40
N VAL A 128 23.83 21.20 -13.22
CA VAL A 128 23.05 20.01 -12.84
C VAL A 128 22.78 19.21 -14.10
N ARG A 129 23.13 17.92 -14.10
CA ARG A 129 23.16 17.09 -15.33
C ARG A 129 22.35 15.80 -15.14
N GLY A 130 21.71 15.38 -16.23
CA GLY A 130 20.95 14.13 -16.31
C GLY A 130 19.52 14.25 -15.77
N THR A 131 18.65 13.39 -16.29
CA THR A 131 17.22 13.33 -15.96
C THR A 131 16.96 13.31 -14.46
N TYR A 132 17.65 12.43 -13.71
CA TYR A 132 17.37 12.24 -12.29
C TYR A 132 17.58 13.50 -11.43
N MET A 133 18.72 14.19 -11.57
CA MET A 133 18.99 15.39 -10.77
C MET A 133 18.09 16.57 -11.19
N LEU A 134 17.73 16.66 -12.47
CA LEU A 134 16.81 17.68 -12.98
C LEU A 134 15.37 17.42 -12.55
N SER A 135 14.94 16.15 -12.54
CA SER A 135 13.67 15.74 -11.96
C SER A 135 13.62 16.05 -10.46
N ASN A 136 14.67 15.73 -9.70
CA ASN A 136 14.75 16.10 -8.29
C ASN A 136 14.68 17.63 -8.12
N LEU A 137 15.32 18.40 -9.00
CA LEU A 137 15.20 19.86 -8.98
C LEU A 137 13.75 20.32 -9.23
N LEU A 138 13.06 19.75 -10.21
CA LEU A 138 11.64 20.02 -10.45
C LEU A 138 10.79 19.73 -9.21
N GLN A 139 11.02 18.59 -8.55
CA GLN A 139 10.31 18.20 -7.33
C GLN A 139 10.58 19.17 -6.17
N GLU A 140 11.85 19.50 -5.88
CA GLU A 140 12.22 20.41 -4.80
C GLU A 140 11.69 21.84 -5.04
N LEU A 141 11.67 22.30 -6.30
CA LEU A 141 11.07 23.61 -6.65
C LEU A 141 9.54 23.59 -6.51
N SER A 142 8.90 22.49 -6.88
CA SER A 142 7.45 22.32 -6.70
C SER A 142 7.08 22.37 -5.22
N LEU A 143 7.81 21.65 -4.36
CA LEU A 143 7.64 21.68 -2.91
C LEU A 143 7.89 23.08 -2.33
N ALA A 144 9.00 23.72 -2.71
CA ALA A 144 9.31 25.08 -2.25
C ALA A 144 8.17 26.07 -2.57
N LYS A 145 7.60 25.96 -3.78
CA LYS A 145 6.46 26.77 -4.21
C LYS A 145 5.21 26.51 -3.38
N GLU A 146 4.90 25.25 -3.06
CA GLU A 146 3.78 24.89 -2.19
C GLU A 146 3.91 25.49 -0.79
N TYR A 147 5.13 25.57 -0.24
CA TYR A 147 5.41 26.25 1.03
C TYR A 147 5.58 27.78 0.90
N GLY A 148 5.21 28.37 -0.24
CA GLY A 148 5.19 29.82 -0.46
C GLY A 148 6.56 30.47 -0.65
N ARG A 149 7.62 29.68 -0.89
CA ARG A 149 8.97 30.21 -1.14
C ARG A 149 9.10 30.74 -2.57
N LYS A 150 9.49 32.00 -2.69
CA LYS A 150 9.86 32.63 -3.98
C LYS A 150 11.34 32.49 -4.31
N GLN A 151 12.17 32.39 -3.26
CA GLN A 151 13.61 32.19 -3.37
C GLN A 151 14.04 31.16 -2.33
N ILE A 152 14.94 30.26 -2.72
CA ILE A 152 15.51 29.24 -1.84
C ILE A 152 17.03 29.18 -1.97
N ILE A 153 17.66 28.73 -0.88
CA ILE A 153 19.00 28.15 -0.90
C ILE A 153 18.83 26.63 -0.87
N LEU A 154 19.18 25.95 -1.96
CA LEU A 154 19.02 24.51 -2.12
C LEU A 154 20.38 23.81 -2.05
N ASP A 155 20.48 22.76 -1.24
CA ASP A 155 21.69 21.94 -1.14
C ASP A 155 21.76 20.90 -2.28
N GLU A 156 22.91 20.77 -2.94
CA GLU A 156 23.13 19.80 -4.01
C GLU A 156 22.87 18.36 -3.53
N GLY A 157 23.10 18.08 -2.24
CA GLY A 157 22.83 16.79 -1.62
C GLY A 157 21.39 16.30 -1.81
N ARG A 158 20.40 17.20 -1.91
CA ARG A 158 18.99 16.83 -2.17
C ARG A 158 18.71 16.50 -3.63
N LEU A 159 19.59 16.91 -4.55
CA LEU A 159 19.48 16.66 -5.99
C LEU A 159 20.19 15.37 -6.41
N ASN A 160 21.34 15.08 -5.82
CA ASN A 160 22.16 13.90 -6.13
C ASN A 160 22.05 12.77 -5.08
N GLU A 161 21.02 12.82 -4.23
CA GLU A 161 20.77 11.79 -3.24
C GLU A 161 20.68 10.41 -3.89
N ASN A 162 21.27 9.39 -3.25
CA ASN A 162 21.15 8.02 -3.74
C ASN A 162 19.65 7.63 -3.83
N PRO A 163 19.18 7.06 -4.96
CA PRO A 163 17.75 6.85 -5.18
C PRO A 163 17.13 5.87 -4.20
N VAL A 164 17.89 4.88 -3.70
CA VAL A 164 17.42 3.96 -2.67
C VAL A 164 17.15 4.70 -1.36
N ASN A 165 18.08 5.58 -0.96
CA ASN A 165 17.93 6.41 0.23
C ASN A 165 16.80 7.42 0.07
N ARG A 166 16.71 8.09 -1.09
CA ARG A 166 15.68 9.09 -1.38
C ARG A 166 14.29 8.47 -1.28
N LEU A 167 14.02 7.37 -1.99
CA LEU A 167 12.71 6.72 -1.94
C LEU A 167 12.38 6.19 -0.53
N SER A 168 13.34 5.55 0.15
CA SER A 168 13.13 5.10 1.54
C SER A 168 12.82 6.26 2.49
N ARG A 169 13.46 7.42 2.31
CA ARG A 169 13.22 8.64 3.10
C ARG A 169 11.85 9.23 2.78
N LEU A 170 11.49 9.36 1.50
CA LEU A 170 10.16 9.85 1.09
C LEU A 170 9.05 8.96 1.66
N ILE A 171 9.21 7.63 1.63
CA ILE A 171 8.26 6.70 2.22
C ILE A 171 8.10 6.97 3.73
N ARG A 172 9.22 7.02 4.46
CA ARG A 172 9.24 7.20 5.92
C ARG A 172 8.67 8.55 6.36
N ASP A 173 9.05 9.62 5.68
CA ASP A 173 8.87 10.99 6.19
C ASP A 173 7.71 11.72 5.50
N HIS A 174 7.24 11.27 4.35
CA HIS A 174 6.20 11.96 3.57
C HIS A 174 5.03 11.05 3.18
N PHE A 175 5.28 9.91 2.54
CA PHE A 175 4.21 9.13 1.93
C PHE A 175 3.25 8.55 2.98
N TRP A 176 3.77 8.03 4.10
CA TRP A 176 2.89 7.57 5.18
C TRP A 176 2.04 8.68 5.77
N GLU A 177 2.56 9.91 5.88
CA GLU A 177 1.77 11.05 6.33
C GLU A 177 0.68 11.39 5.30
N GLY A 178 1.04 11.44 4.01
CA GLY A 178 0.11 11.67 2.90
C GLY A 178 -0.99 10.60 2.77
N LEU A 179 -0.74 9.38 3.23
CA LEU A 179 -1.72 8.29 3.28
C LEU A 179 -2.45 8.16 4.63
N THR A 180 -2.08 8.92 5.66
CA THR A 180 -2.73 8.81 6.97
C THR A 180 -4.08 9.54 6.94
N ARG A 181 -5.12 8.89 7.45
CA ARG A 181 -6.47 9.44 7.64
C ARG A 181 -6.92 9.25 9.08
N ARG A 182 -7.93 10.01 9.47
CA ARG A 182 -8.76 9.82 10.67
C ARG A 182 -10.21 10.01 10.24
N ILE A 183 -11.16 9.39 10.95
CA ILE A 183 -12.59 9.65 10.77
C ILE A 183 -13.08 10.33 12.05
N ASP A 184 -13.13 11.66 12.02
CA ASP A 184 -13.64 12.50 13.12
C ASP A 184 -14.09 13.88 12.58
N ALA A 185 -14.39 14.83 13.47
CA ALA A 185 -14.88 16.16 13.12
C ALA A 185 -13.97 16.94 12.15
N SER A 186 -12.67 16.63 12.11
CA SER A 186 -11.69 17.32 11.26
C SER A 186 -11.72 16.87 9.80
N SER A 187 -12.22 15.66 9.53
CA SER A 187 -12.09 14.99 8.23
C SER A 187 -13.40 14.45 7.67
N VAL A 188 -14.44 14.29 8.49
CA VAL A 188 -15.70 13.63 8.10
C VAL A 188 -16.36 14.30 6.90
N GLU A 189 -16.21 15.61 6.73
CA GLU A 189 -16.70 16.34 5.56
C GLU A 189 -16.11 15.83 4.24
N ILE A 190 -14.84 15.43 4.26
CA ILE A 190 -14.12 14.93 3.09
C ILE A 190 -14.32 13.42 2.99
N ALA A 191 -14.09 12.69 4.08
CA ALA A 191 -14.12 11.24 4.10
C ALA A 191 -15.51 10.65 3.87
N ALA A 192 -16.58 11.32 4.32
CA ALA A 192 -17.94 10.81 4.18
C ALA A 192 -18.58 11.12 2.82
N LYS A 193 -17.97 12.00 2.01
CA LYS A 193 -18.41 12.18 0.61
C LYS A 193 -18.15 10.90 -0.15
N ASP A 194 -19.15 10.46 -0.91
CA ASP A 194 -19.04 9.28 -1.76
C ASP A 194 -19.29 9.70 -3.22
N PRO A 195 -18.32 9.56 -4.13
CA PRO A 195 -18.55 9.80 -5.55
C PRO A 195 -19.57 8.84 -6.16
N LYS A 196 -19.94 7.76 -5.44
CA LYS A 196 -20.93 6.76 -5.85
C LYS A 196 -22.32 7.03 -5.27
N ASP A 197 -22.55 8.17 -4.62
CA ASP A 197 -23.90 8.62 -4.26
C ASP A 197 -24.59 9.25 -5.48
N TRP A 198 -25.42 8.45 -6.16
CA TRP A 198 -26.16 8.86 -7.36
C TRP A 198 -27.55 9.43 -7.05
N THR A 199 -27.84 9.80 -5.79
CA THR A 199 -29.12 10.41 -5.44
C THR A 199 -29.24 11.84 -5.96
N ASP A 200 -30.48 12.34 -6.08
CA ASP A 200 -30.74 13.73 -6.52
C ASP A 200 -30.20 14.80 -5.54
N ASP A 201 -29.87 14.40 -4.30
CA ASP A 201 -29.31 15.27 -3.27
C ASP A 201 -28.21 14.52 -2.50
N PRO A 202 -27.02 14.35 -3.12
CA PRO A 202 -25.92 13.62 -2.51
C PRO A 202 -25.40 14.38 -1.31
N ARG A 203 -25.24 13.67 -0.19
CA ARG A 203 -24.78 14.25 1.08
C ARG A 203 -23.69 13.39 1.71
N PRO A 204 -22.72 13.99 2.41
CA PRO A 204 -21.79 13.21 3.23
C PRO A 204 -22.61 12.44 4.27
N ARG A 205 -22.47 11.12 4.32
CA ARG A 205 -23.24 10.27 5.23
C ARG A 205 -22.32 9.39 6.06
N ILE A 206 -22.62 9.28 7.35
CA ILE A 206 -21.95 8.36 8.26
C ILE A 206 -22.95 7.46 8.97
N TYR A 207 -22.68 6.16 8.94
CA TYR A 207 -23.41 5.11 9.61
C TYR A 207 -22.68 4.69 10.88
N VAL A 208 -23.36 4.79 12.02
CA VAL A 208 -22.81 4.48 13.35
C VAL A 208 -23.47 3.20 13.88
N PRO A 209 -22.70 2.21 14.36
CA PRO A 209 -23.25 0.96 14.87
C PRO A 209 -24.07 1.18 16.15
N ALA A 210 -25.09 0.34 16.35
CA ALA A 210 -25.94 0.42 17.54
C ALA A 210 -25.18 0.29 18.87
N GLY A 211 -24.05 -0.43 18.85
CA GLY A 211 -23.19 -0.64 20.01
C GLY A 211 -22.20 0.49 20.32
N ALA A 212 -22.26 1.63 19.65
CA ALA A 212 -21.40 2.80 19.90
C ALA A 212 -22.22 4.11 20.05
N PRO A 213 -23.12 4.20 21.05
CA PRO A 213 -24.00 5.36 21.24
C PRO A 213 -23.23 6.68 21.42
N GLU A 214 -22.06 6.65 22.06
CA GLU A 214 -21.20 7.81 22.26
C GLU A 214 -20.67 8.40 20.93
N GLN A 215 -20.40 7.56 19.93
CA GLN A 215 -20.02 8.03 18.60
C GLN A 215 -21.21 8.65 17.87
N LEU A 216 -22.42 8.10 18.06
CA LEU A 216 -23.64 8.65 17.47
C LEU A 216 -23.91 10.06 18.01
N GLU A 217 -23.75 10.27 19.32
CA GLU A 217 -23.84 11.58 19.95
C GLU A 217 -22.78 12.54 19.40
N PHE A 218 -21.54 12.08 19.26
CA PHE A 218 -20.43 12.87 18.70
C PHE A 218 -20.73 13.36 17.27
N TYR A 219 -21.05 12.46 16.33
CA TYR A 219 -21.32 12.88 14.95
C TYR A 219 -22.58 13.72 14.84
N THR A 220 -23.60 13.45 15.67
CA THR A 220 -24.81 14.29 15.73
C THR A 220 -24.47 15.71 16.21
N LYS A 221 -23.57 15.86 17.18
CA LYS A 221 -23.06 17.17 17.62
C LYS A 221 -22.29 17.86 16.49
N VAL A 222 -21.40 17.15 15.79
CA VAL A 222 -20.68 17.69 14.62
C VAL A 222 -21.65 18.20 13.55
N ALA A 223 -22.70 17.45 13.21
CA ALA A 223 -23.70 17.87 12.22
C ALA A 223 -24.50 19.12 12.66
N LYS A 224 -24.74 19.29 13.97
CA LYS A 224 -25.42 20.47 14.53
C LYS A 224 -24.50 21.70 14.60
N ASP A 225 -23.25 21.51 14.99
CA ASP A 225 -22.25 22.58 15.14
C ASP A 225 -21.77 23.08 13.77
N ARG A 226 -21.83 22.23 12.74
CA ARG A 226 -21.41 22.52 11.36
C ARG A 226 -22.52 22.20 10.33
N PRO A 227 -23.66 22.93 10.35
CA PRO A 227 -24.79 22.66 9.45
C PRO A 227 -24.46 22.85 7.97
N GLU A 228 -23.40 23.60 7.64
CA GLU A 228 -22.91 23.80 6.27
C GLU A 228 -22.45 22.51 5.58
N ILE A 229 -22.00 21.51 6.35
CA ILE A 229 -21.58 20.20 5.81
C ILE A 229 -22.78 19.41 5.30
N ARG A 230 -23.98 19.63 5.89
CA ARG A 230 -25.18 18.81 5.69
C ARG A 230 -24.93 17.31 5.98
N LEU A 231 -24.09 17.02 6.99
CA LEU A 231 -23.72 15.67 7.38
C LEU A 231 -24.96 14.86 7.80
N ASP A 232 -25.21 13.75 7.11
CA ASP A 232 -26.28 12.81 7.42
C ASP A 232 -25.77 11.72 8.37
N VAL A 233 -26.24 11.74 9.61
CA VAL A 233 -25.81 10.80 10.66
C VAL A 233 -26.90 9.76 10.87
N GLN A 234 -26.58 8.50 10.60
CA GLN A 234 -27.53 7.39 10.63
C GLN A 234 -27.09 6.32 11.62
N LYS A 235 -28.02 5.85 12.45
CA LYS A 235 -27.79 4.70 13.33
C LYS A 235 -28.07 3.41 12.56
N LEU A 236 -27.13 2.47 12.57
CA LEU A 236 -27.36 1.13 12.04
C LEU A 236 -28.23 0.31 13.00
N PRO A 237 -29.06 -0.61 12.47
CA PRO A 237 -29.75 -1.58 13.31
C PRO A 237 -28.75 -2.55 13.96
N GLU A 238 -29.19 -3.23 15.02
CA GLU A 238 -28.37 -4.20 15.75
C GLU A 238 -28.01 -5.43 14.89
N VAL A 239 -28.92 -5.84 14.01
CA VAL A 239 -28.72 -6.95 13.08
C VAL A 239 -28.64 -6.38 11.67
N ILE A 240 -27.51 -6.64 11.01
CA ILE A 240 -27.24 -6.20 9.64
C ILE A 240 -27.46 -7.40 8.72
N THR A 241 -28.49 -7.34 7.87
CA THR A 241 -28.80 -8.41 6.90
C THR A 241 -28.43 -8.01 5.48
N PRO A 242 -28.24 -8.97 4.55
CA PRO A 242 -27.98 -8.66 3.15
C PRO A 242 -29.05 -7.78 2.48
N GLU A 243 -30.32 -7.96 2.84
CA GLU A 243 -31.43 -7.15 2.32
C GLU A 243 -31.31 -5.70 2.78
N LEU A 244 -30.97 -5.48 4.05
CA LEU A 244 -30.72 -4.14 4.58
C LEU A 244 -29.57 -3.45 3.83
N VAL A 245 -28.46 -4.16 3.63
CA VAL A 245 -27.28 -3.59 2.94
C VAL A 245 -27.62 -3.23 1.50
N ARG A 246 -28.38 -4.09 0.80
CA ARG A 246 -28.89 -3.81 -0.52
C ARG A 246 -29.80 -2.57 -0.55
N ASP A 247 -30.70 -2.44 0.41
CA ASP A 247 -31.63 -1.30 0.48
C ASP A 247 -30.90 0.02 0.83
N MET A 248 -29.78 -0.08 1.55
CA MET A 248 -28.87 1.04 1.82
C MET A 248 -28.11 1.52 0.57
N ASN A 249 -28.13 0.79 -0.56
CA ASN A 249 -27.50 1.25 -1.81
C ASN A 249 -28.12 2.56 -2.32
N ALA A 250 -29.38 2.84 -2.00
CA ALA A 250 -30.02 4.11 -2.33
C ALA A 250 -29.49 5.29 -1.49
N LYS A 251 -28.74 5.02 -0.42
CA LYS A 251 -28.19 6.01 0.51
C LYS A 251 -26.82 5.54 1.01
N PRO A 252 -25.79 5.49 0.15
CA PRO A 252 -24.46 5.02 0.58
C PRO A 252 -23.89 5.96 1.65
N GLY A 253 -22.94 5.43 2.44
CA GLY A 253 -22.28 6.20 3.49
C GLY A 253 -21.04 5.52 4.05
N LEU A 254 -20.20 6.32 4.68
CA LEU A 254 -19.03 5.87 5.44
C LEU A 254 -19.48 5.15 6.72
N LEU A 255 -18.71 4.16 7.15
CA LEU A 255 -18.94 3.48 8.42
C LEU A 255 -18.01 4.04 9.49
N ALA A 256 -18.55 4.24 10.70
CA ALA A 256 -17.74 4.65 11.82
C ALA A 256 -16.68 3.58 12.17
N VAL A 257 -15.56 4.03 12.74
CA VAL A 257 -14.45 3.17 13.19
C VAL A 257 -14.09 3.50 14.64
N GLU A 258 -13.06 2.87 15.19
CA GLU A 258 -12.70 3.06 16.59
C GLU A 258 -12.29 4.51 16.88
N MET A 259 -12.68 5.00 18.06
CA MET A 259 -12.35 6.34 18.52
C MET A 259 -11.76 6.28 19.93
N GLU A 260 -10.84 7.19 20.22
CA GLU A 260 -10.30 7.39 21.55
C GLU A 260 -10.95 8.60 22.22
N LYS A 261 -11.12 8.52 23.54
CA LYS A 261 -11.52 9.67 24.37
C LYS A 261 -10.31 10.57 24.59
N ILE A 262 -10.47 11.85 24.30
CA ILE A 262 -9.45 12.88 24.54
C ILE A 262 -10.06 14.05 25.29
N LYS A 263 -9.22 14.85 25.95
CA LYS A 263 -9.63 16.18 26.45
C LYS A 263 -9.30 17.21 25.38
N ASP A 264 -10.29 18.00 24.99
CA ASP A 264 -10.11 19.09 24.04
C ASP A 264 -9.09 20.09 24.62
N PRO A 265 -7.98 20.39 23.91
CA PRO A 265 -6.94 21.29 24.43
C PRO A 265 -7.40 22.72 24.66
N LYS A 266 -8.47 23.16 23.98
CA LYS A 266 -9.02 24.52 24.06
C LYS A 266 -10.10 24.65 25.12
N THR A 267 -11.02 23.69 25.20
CA THR A 267 -12.18 23.77 26.12
C THR A 267 -11.95 22.98 27.41
N GLY A 268 -11.06 22.00 27.42
CA GLY A 268 -10.85 21.07 28.52
C GLY A 268 -11.94 19.99 28.66
N GLU A 269 -12.96 20.02 27.81
CA GLU A 269 -14.06 19.05 27.80
C GLU A 269 -13.61 17.70 27.20
N GLU A 270 -14.23 16.62 27.65
CA GLU A 270 -14.01 15.30 27.02
C GLU A 270 -14.72 15.24 25.67
N THR A 271 -14.00 14.77 24.65
CA THR A 271 -14.50 14.57 23.28
C THR A 271 -13.88 13.32 22.68
N LEU A 272 -14.35 12.93 21.48
CA LEU A 272 -13.83 11.77 20.75
C LEU A 272 -12.90 12.20 19.62
N ARG A 273 -11.86 11.40 19.38
CA ARG A 273 -10.96 11.52 18.23
C ARG A 273 -10.84 10.18 17.52
N GLY A 274 -10.92 10.19 16.20
CA GLY A 274 -10.80 8.97 15.40
C GLY A 274 -9.39 8.40 15.50
N LEU A 275 -9.28 7.08 15.66
CA LEU A 275 -7.97 6.42 15.57
C LEU A 275 -7.42 6.55 14.14
N PRO A 276 -6.12 6.86 13.98
CA PRO A 276 -5.53 7.04 12.67
C PRO A 276 -5.39 5.70 11.94
N PHE A 277 -5.47 5.72 10.62
CA PHE A 277 -5.16 4.57 9.77
C PHE A 277 -4.52 5.05 8.47
N VAL A 278 -3.96 4.10 7.72
CA VAL A 278 -3.36 4.35 6.41
C VAL A 278 -4.31 3.85 5.33
N VAL A 279 -4.44 4.61 4.24
CA VAL A 279 -5.20 4.22 3.06
C VAL A 279 -4.27 3.72 1.95
N PRO A 280 -4.76 2.90 0.99
CA PRO A 280 -3.91 2.35 -0.07
C PRO A 280 -3.29 3.42 -0.99
N GLY A 281 -3.96 4.55 -1.17
CA GLY A 281 -3.53 5.61 -2.10
C GLY A 281 -4.28 6.93 -1.85
N GLY A 282 -3.73 8.05 -2.35
CA GLY A 282 -4.23 9.40 -2.05
C GLY A 282 -5.71 9.64 -2.35
N ARG A 283 -6.28 8.94 -3.34
CA ARG A 283 -7.70 9.03 -3.74
C ARG A 283 -8.68 8.41 -2.73
N PHE A 284 -8.22 7.50 -1.89
CA PHE A 284 -9.05 6.73 -0.99
C PHE A 284 -9.21 7.43 0.37
N ASN A 285 -10.35 7.22 1.03
CA ASN A 285 -10.62 7.74 2.37
C ASN A 285 -11.10 6.65 3.35
N GLU A 286 -11.19 5.41 2.88
CA GLU A 286 -11.68 4.26 3.60
C GLU A 286 -10.52 3.42 4.15
N LEU A 287 -10.72 2.79 5.31
CA LEU A 287 -9.84 1.73 5.78
C LEU A 287 -10.15 0.46 4.97
N TYR A 288 -9.12 -0.09 4.31
CA TYR A 288 -9.21 -1.37 3.57
C TYR A 288 -8.73 -2.54 4.43
N GLY A 289 -9.15 -3.76 4.11
CA GLY A 289 -8.82 -4.96 4.88
C GLY A 289 -7.36 -5.40 4.74
N TRP A 290 -7.01 -6.06 3.64
CA TRP A 290 -5.71 -6.72 3.51
C TRP A 290 -4.54 -5.77 3.17
N ASP A 291 -4.80 -4.63 2.53
CA ASP A 291 -3.83 -3.56 2.27
C ASP A 291 -3.18 -3.10 3.58
N SER A 292 -3.99 -2.88 4.63
CA SER A 292 -3.52 -2.43 5.93
C SER A 292 -2.58 -3.42 6.62
N TYR A 293 -2.67 -4.72 6.32
CA TYR A 293 -1.65 -5.67 6.80
C TYR A 293 -0.31 -5.40 6.10
N MET A 294 -0.30 -5.27 4.77
CA MET A 294 0.91 -5.00 4.01
C MET A 294 1.55 -3.67 4.44
N GLU A 295 0.74 -2.61 4.54
CA GLU A 295 1.13 -1.30 5.05
C GLU A 295 1.73 -1.40 6.45
N SER A 296 1.12 -2.18 7.35
CA SER A 296 1.64 -2.37 8.71
C SER A 296 3.07 -2.89 8.73
N LEU A 297 3.46 -3.77 7.78
CA LEU A 297 4.83 -4.25 7.69
C LEU A 297 5.81 -3.11 7.40
N GLY A 298 5.45 -2.21 6.49
CA GLY A 298 6.24 -1.01 6.16
C GLY A 298 6.26 0.04 7.27
N LEU A 299 5.13 0.22 7.97
CA LEU A 299 5.00 1.13 9.11
C LEU A 299 5.89 0.68 10.28
N LEU A 300 5.93 -0.62 10.57
CA LEU A 300 6.75 -1.18 11.64
C LEU A 300 8.25 -1.13 11.34
N VAL A 301 8.66 -1.18 10.06
CA VAL A 301 10.05 -0.95 9.64
C VAL A 301 10.44 0.52 9.84
N ASN A 302 9.50 1.44 9.65
CA ASN A 302 9.70 2.88 9.79
C ASN A 302 9.35 3.42 11.19
N ASP A 303 9.23 2.54 12.19
CA ASP A 303 8.90 2.85 13.59
C ASP A 303 7.60 3.66 13.80
N LYS A 304 6.66 3.60 12.83
CA LYS A 304 5.31 4.17 12.95
C LYS A 304 4.33 3.20 13.62
N VAL A 305 4.75 2.61 14.74
CA VAL A 305 4.03 1.54 15.45
C VAL A 305 2.62 1.96 15.85
N HIS A 306 2.41 3.23 16.22
CA HIS A 306 1.11 3.77 16.59
C HIS A 306 0.05 3.68 15.48
N LEU A 307 0.43 3.84 14.20
CA LEU A 307 -0.48 3.69 13.06
C LEU A 307 -0.91 2.23 12.90
N ALA A 308 0.04 1.29 12.97
CA ALA A 308 -0.26 -0.14 12.90
C ALA A 308 -1.14 -0.61 14.09
N LYS A 309 -0.85 -0.15 15.31
CA LYS A 309 -1.67 -0.40 16.51
C LYS A 309 -3.11 0.08 16.31
N SER A 310 -3.28 1.29 15.79
CA SER A 310 -4.58 1.91 15.54
C SER A 310 -5.39 1.16 14.48
N MET A 311 -4.75 0.68 13.40
CA MET A 311 -5.43 -0.15 12.38
C MET A 311 -5.91 -1.50 12.95
N VAL A 312 -5.13 -2.16 13.80
CA VAL A 312 -5.58 -3.37 14.50
C VAL A 312 -6.79 -3.09 15.40
N GLN A 313 -6.80 -1.95 16.11
CA GLN A 313 -7.94 -1.55 16.92
C GLN A 313 -9.19 -1.26 16.06
N ASN A 314 -9.03 -0.59 14.92
CA ASN A 314 -10.10 -0.38 13.95
C ASN A 314 -10.66 -1.71 13.40
N PHE A 315 -9.81 -2.71 13.14
CA PHE A 315 -10.29 -4.05 12.77
C PHE A 315 -11.03 -4.76 13.89
N CYS A 316 -10.56 -4.65 15.13
CA CYS A 316 -11.27 -5.17 16.30
C CYS A 316 -12.66 -4.52 16.43
N PHE A 317 -12.77 -3.21 16.19
CA PHE A 317 -14.03 -2.48 16.15
C PHE A 317 -14.94 -2.99 15.03
N CYS A 318 -14.42 -3.15 13.81
CA CYS A 318 -15.19 -3.68 12.69
C CYS A 318 -15.72 -5.08 12.97
N ILE A 319 -14.91 -5.98 13.53
CA ILE A 319 -15.38 -7.32 13.90
C ILE A 319 -16.41 -7.27 15.03
N ARG A 320 -16.20 -6.39 16.02
CA ARG A 320 -17.14 -6.24 17.14
C ARG A 320 -18.53 -5.82 16.64
N HIS A 321 -18.59 -4.82 15.76
CA HIS A 321 -19.84 -4.13 15.39
C HIS A 321 -20.41 -4.53 14.03
N TYR A 322 -19.58 -4.93 13.07
CA TYR A 322 -19.97 -5.32 11.70
C TYR A 322 -19.76 -6.83 11.44
N GLY A 323 -19.24 -7.54 12.44
CA GLY A 323 -19.07 -8.99 12.45
C GLY A 323 -17.86 -9.52 11.68
N LYS A 324 -17.14 -8.65 10.95
CA LYS A 324 -15.98 -9.01 10.11
C LYS A 324 -15.08 -7.81 9.84
N ILE A 325 -13.83 -8.05 9.45
CA ILE A 325 -13.06 -7.04 8.70
C ILE A 325 -13.76 -6.84 7.36
N LEU A 326 -14.04 -5.57 7.02
CA LEU A 326 -14.72 -5.21 5.79
C LEU A 326 -13.70 -5.06 4.65
N ASN A 327 -14.16 -5.19 3.40
CA ASN A 327 -13.36 -4.83 2.23
C ASN A 327 -12.88 -3.37 2.34
N ALA A 328 -13.83 -2.45 2.52
CA ALA A 328 -13.56 -1.09 2.97
C ALA A 328 -14.69 -0.59 3.91
N THR A 329 -14.46 0.49 4.65
CA THR A 329 -15.42 1.03 5.64
C THR A 329 -16.55 1.86 5.02
N ARG A 330 -17.31 1.28 4.07
CA ARG A 330 -18.53 1.86 3.46
C ARG A 330 -19.71 0.89 3.57
N SER A 331 -20.93 1.42 3.56
CA SER A 331 -22.16 0.63 3.75
C SER A 331 -22.28 -0.55 2.77
N TYR A 332 -21.99 -0.37 1.49
CA TYR A 332 -22.07 -1.42 0.46
C TYR A 332 -21.02 -2.55 0.61
N TYR A 333 -20.06 -2.40 1.53
CA TYR A 333 -19.11 -3.45 1.88
C TYR A 333 -19.50 -4.25 3.13
N LEU A 334 -20.62 -3.96 3.82
CA LEU A 334 -21.02 -4.65 5.06
C LEU A 334 -21.17 -6.18 4.92
N CYS A 335 -21.50 -6.66 3.72
CA CYS A 335 -21.61 -8.08 3.40
C CYS A 335 -20.32 -8.70 2.83
N ARG A 336 -19.24 -7.93 2.68
CA ARG A 336 -18.01 -8.34 1.99
C ARG A 336 -16.76 -8.09 2.83
N SER A 337 -15.93 -9.12 2.96
CA SER A 337 -14.64 -9.05 3.66
C SER A 337 -13.47 -8.87 2.69
N GLN A 338 -12.26 -9.18 3.15
CA GLN A 338 -11.01 -9.31 2.40
C GLN A 338 -10.11 -10.38 3.05
N PRO A 339 -9.00 -10.81 2.41
CA PRO A 339 -8.13 -11.85 2.97
C PRO A 339 -7.68 -11.58 4.42
N PRO A 340 -7.87 -12.54 5.36
CA PRO A 340 -7.73 -12.28 6.79
C PRO A 340 -6.27 -12.36 7.30
N PHE A 341 -5.74 -11.26 7.83
CA PHE A 341 -4.37 -11.15 8.36
C PHE A 341 -4.26 -10.66 9.82
N LEU A 342 -5.39 -10.55 10.54
CA LEU A 342 -5.43 -9.89 11.86
C LEU A 342 -4.48 -10.51 12.88
N THR A 343 -4.34 -11.85 12.92
CA THR A 343 -3.51 -12.52 13.92
C THR A 343 -2.03 -12.17 13.78
N ASP A 344 -1.50 -12.23 12.56
CA ASP A 344 -0.10 -11.89 12.28
C ASP A 344 0.16 -10.39 12.48
N MET A 345 -0.78 -9.54 12.02
CA MET A 345 -0.74 -8.08 12.21
C MET A 345 -0.65 -7.71 13.70
N ALA A 346 -1.55 -8.26 14.52
CA ALA A 346 -1.58 -8.01 15.96
C ALA A 346 -0.33 -8.52 16.68
N LEU A 347 0.18 -9.69 16.31
CA LEU A 347 1.41 -10.25 16.88
C LEU A 347 2.64 -9.37 16.59
N ARG A 348 2.77 -8.89 15.34
CA ARG A 348 3.89 -8.01 14.95
C ARG A 348 3.85 -6.67 15.68
N VAL A 349 2.66 -6.08 15.83
CA VAL A 349 2.48 -4.88 16.65
C VAL A 349 2.83 -5.18 18.10
N TYR A 350 2.29 -6.26 18.67
CA TYR A 350 2.54 -6.68 20.05
C TYR A 350 4.03 -6.81 20.36
N GLU A 351 4.83 -7.40 19.47
CA GLU A 351 6.28 -7.51 19.67
C GLU A 351 6.98 -6.15 19.84
N LYS A 352 6.49 -5.11 19.16
CA LYS A 352 7.01 -3.74 19.29
C LYS A 352 6.51 -3.05 20.56
N ILE A 353 5.28 -3.32 20.99
CA ILE A 353 4.65 -2.64 22.13
C ILE A 353 4.66 -3.44 23.44
N LYS A 354 5.24 -4.64 23.50
CA LYS A 354 5.17 -5.54 24.68
C LYS A 354 5.63 -4.96 26.01
N HIS A 355 6.37 -3.85 25.96
CA HIS A 355 6.83 -3.09 27.11
C HIS A 355 5.77 -2.09 27.64
N GLU A 356 4.73 -1.80 26.87
CA GLU A 356 3.59 -0.97 27.25
C GLU A 356 2.66 -1.71 28.23
N PRO A 357 2.08 -1.04 29.24
CA PRO A 357 1.22 -1.69 30.24
C PRO A 357 -0.03 -2.38 29.67
N ASP A 358 -0.61 -1.84 28.61
CA ASP A 358 -1.84 -2.31 27.95
C ASP A 358 -1.57 -3.33 26.82
N ALA A 359 -0.31 -3.65 26.51
CA ALA A 359 0.04 -4.49 25.37
C ALA A 359 -0.59 -5.89 25.41
N LYS A 360 -0.67 -6.50 26.59
CA LYS A 360 -1.33 -7.81 26.76
C LYS A 360 -2.82 -7.73 26.51
N GLU A 361 -3.46 -6.63 26.91
CA GLU A 361 -4.89 -6.42 26.70
C GLU A 361 -5.21 -6.12 25.22
N PHE A 362 -4.35 -5.35 24.55
CA PHE A 362 -4.38 -5.18 23.10
C PHE A 362 -4.32 -6.53 22.37
N LEU A 363 -3.36 -7.39 22.72
CA LEU A 363 -3.24 -8.71 22.11
C LEU A 363 -4.45 -9.60 22.43
N ARG A 364 -4.94 -9.56 23.68
CA ARG A 364 -6.13 -10.32 24.12
C ARG A 364 -7.35 -9.95 23.29
N THR A 365 -7.63 -8.66 23.16
CA THR A 365 -8.74 -8.14 22.35
C THR A 365 -8.60 -8.54 20.89
N SER A 366 -7.39 -8.45 20.34
CA SER A 366 -7.10 -8.83 18.96
C SER A 366 -7.34 -10.32 18.70
N MET A 367 -6.91 -11.20 19.61
CA MET A 367 -7.16 -12.64 19.50
C MET A 367 -8.64 -12.98 19.64
N LEU A 368 -9.37 -12.32 20.55
CA LEU A 368 -10.82 -12.50 20.69
C LEU A 368 -11.57 -12.05 19.42
N ALA A 369 -11.19 -10.93 18.83
CA ALA A 369 -11.72 -10.47 17.56
C ALA A 369 -11.40 -11.49 16.44
N ALA A 370 -10.17 -11.97 16.32
CA ALA A 370 -9.80 -12.98 15.33
C ALA A 370 -10.55 -14.32 15.51
N ILE A 371 -10.80 -14.74 16.76
CA ILE A 371 -11.58 -15.94 17.09
C ILE A 371 -13.05 -15.76 16.66
N LYS A 372 -13.65 -14.59 16.94
CA LYS A 372 -15.00 -14.22 16.46
C LYS A 372 -15.02 -14.23 14.93
N GLU A 373 -14.14 -13.44 14.31
CA GLU A 373 -13.58 -13.57 12.96
C GLU A 373 -13.81 -14.93 12.31
N TYR A 374 -12.96 -15.84 12.76
CA TYR A 374 -12.85 -17.21 12.30
C TYR A 374 -14.21 -17.94 12.36
N HIS A 375 -14.90 -17.87 13.50
CA HIS A 375 -16.12 -18.65 13.74
C HIS A 375 -17.41 -18.09 13.12
N SER A 376 -17.55 -16.78 12.98
CA SER A 376 -18.76 -16.17 12.42
C SER A 376 -18.66 -15.86 10.92
N VAL A 377 -17.46 -15.92 10.35
CA VAL A 377 -17.24 -15.57 8.93
C VAL A 377 -16.65 -16.74 8.16
N TRP A 378 -15.43 -17.14 8.51
CA TRP A 378 -14.62 -17.97 7.63
C TRP A 378 -14.92 -19.46 7.72
N VAL A 379 -15.23 -19.97 8.91
CA VAL A 379 -15.70 -21.36 9.09
C VAL A 379 -17.18 -21.42 9.46
N ALA A 380 -17.95 -20.44 8.98
CA ALA A 380 -19.40 -20.45 8.97
C ALA A 380 -19.91 -20.66 7.54
N GLU A 381 -21.11 -21.21 7.40
CA GLU A 381 -21.83 -21.17 6.14
C GLU A 381 -22.18 -19.71 5.78
N PRO A 382 -22.14 -19.32 4.50
CA PRO A 382 -21.93 -20.16 3.32
C PRO A 382 -20.46 -20.36 2.91
N ARG A 383 -19.49 -19.71 3.58
CA ARG A 383 -18.06 -19.78 3.21
C ARG A 383 -17.45 -21.16 3.44
N LEU A 384 -17.80 -21.82 4.54
CA LEU A 384 -17.38 -23.18 4.83
C LEU A 384 -17.97 -24.16 3.82
N ASP A 385 -17.14 -25.01 3.22
CA ASP A 385 -17.60 -26.21 2.54
C ASP A 385 -17.61 -27.40 3.51
N PRO A 386 -18.77 -28.01 3.79
CA PRO A 386 -18.88 -29.10 4.77
C PRO A 386 -18.21 -30.40 4.32
N VAL A 387 -17.98 -30.60 3.02
CA VAL A 387 -17.40 -31.84 2.47
C VAL A 387 -15.89 -31.88 2.64
N THR A 388 -15.20 -30.82 2.20
CA THR A 388 -13.74 -30.71 2.32
C THR A 388 -13.32 -30.22 3.70
N GLY A 389 -14.17 -29.45 4.38
CA GLY A 389 -13.82 -28.72 5.61
C GLY A 389 -12.96 -27.48 5.35
N LEU A 390 -12.76 -27.10 4.08
CA LEU A 390 -12.07 -25.88 3.66
C LEU A 390 -13.06 -24.73 3.48
N SER A 391 -12.54 -23.51 3.43
CA SER A 391 -13.32 -22.29 3.27
C SER A 391 -13.16 -21.70 1.87
N ARG A 392 -14.17 -20.96 1.43
CA ARG A 392 -14.26 -20.28 0.14
C ARG A 392 -14.58 -18.79 0.36
N TYR A 393 -14.17 -17.95 -0.57
CA TYR A 393 -14.70 -16.58 -0.66
C TYR A 393 -16.14 -16.67 -1.16
N ARG A 394 -17.13 -16.52 -0.28
CA ARG A 394 -18.56 -16.70 -0.63
C ARG A 394 -19.41 -15.72 0.19
N PRO A 395 -19.40 -14.43 -0.17
CA PRO A 395 -20.16 -13.40 0.56
C PRO A 395 -21.66 -13.47 0.30
N GLU A 396 -22.46 -13.02 1.28
CA GLU A 396 -23.93 -13.13 1.29
C GLU A 396 -24.66 -11.99 0.57
N GLY A 397 -23.95 -10.97 0.07
CA GLY A 397 -24.55 -9.76 -0.50
C GLY A 397 -25.56 -10.05 -1.63
N LEU A 398 -26.52 -9.14 -1.83
CA LEU A 398 -27.61 -9.29 -2.80
C LEU A 398 -27.60 -8.18 -3.85
N GLY A 399 -28.12 -8.48 -5.03
CA GLY A 399 -28.30 -7.52 -6.13
C GLY A 399 -27.00 -7.16 -6.85
N VAL A 400 -27.09 -6.12 -7.68
CA VAL A 400 -25.97 -5.55 -8.42
C VAL A 400 -25.08 -4.72 -7.48
N PRO A 401 -23.76 -4.94 -7.44
CA PRO A 401 -22.82 -4.13 -6.67
C PRO A 401 -22.92 -2.64 -7.09
N PRO A 402 -23.23 -1.71 -6.17
CA PRO A 402 -23.46 -0.30 -6.50
C PRO A 402 -22.16 0.49 -6.74
N GLU A 403 -21.02 -0.03 -6.29
CA GLU A 403 -19.75 0.72 -6.24
C GLU A 403 -18.95 0.69 -7.54
N THR A 404 -19.40 -0.10 -8.52
CA THR A 404 -18.73 -0.21 -9.82
C THR A 404 -19.01 1.02 -10.69
N GLU A 405 -18.15 1.24 -11.68
CA GLU A 405 -18.33 2.31 -12.66
C GLU A 405 -19.68 2.21 -13.39
N ALA A 406 -20.24 3.35 -13.76
CA ALA A 406 -21.44 3.40 -14.58
C ALA A 406 -21.18 2.68 -15.92
N GLY A 407 -22.01 1.69 -16.24
CA GLY A 407 -21.83 0.88 -17.45
C GLY A 407 -21.13 -0.46 -17.24
N HIS A 408 -20.47 -0.68 -16.09
CA HIS A 408 -19.64 -1.86 -15.85
C HIS A 408 -20.38 -3.19 -16.09
N PHE A 409 -21.64 -3.30 -15.63
CA PHE A 409 -22.46 -4.50 -15.79
C PHE A 409 -23.48 -4.42 -16.93
N VAL A 410 -23.47 -3.38 -17.78
CA VAL A 410 -24.48 -3.22 -18.84
C VAL A 410 -24.49 -4.44 -19.77
N HIS A 411 -23.31 -4.86 -20.24
CA HIS A 411 -23.17 -6.02 -21.13
C HIS A 411 -23.65 -7.35 -20.52
N VAL A 412 -23.66 -7.47 -19.18
CA VAL A 412 -24.17 -8.65 -18.47
C VAL A 412 -25.68 -8.57 -18.28
N LEU A 413 -26.20 -7.37 -18.00
CA LEU A 413 -27.59 -7.14 -17.62
C LEU A 413 -28.53 -6.92 -18.81
N GLU A 414 -28.02 -6.37 -19.92
CA GLU A 414 -28.80 -6.02 -21.11
C GLU A 414 -29.54 -7.22 -21.73
N PRO A 415 -28.93 -8.42 -21.91
CA PRO A 415 -29.66 -9.59 -22.39
C PRO A 415 -30.83 -10.00 -21.50
N TYR A 416 -30.73 -9.78 -20.18
CA TYR A 416 -31.82 -10.05 -19.25
C TYR A 416 -32.90 -8.96 -19.29
N ALA A 417 -32.51 -7.69 -19.45
CA ALA A 417 -33.47 -6.60 -19.64
C ALA A 417 -34.31 -6.82 -20.91
N GLU A 418 -33.68 -7.21 -22.02
CA GLU A 418 -34.35 -7.56 -23.28
C GLU A 418 -35.29 -8.77 -23.12
N LYS A 419 -34.84 -9.82 -22.43
CA LYS A 419 -35.66 -11.01 -22.10
C LYS A 419 -36.96 -10.64 -21.37
N HIS A 420 -36.93 -9.63 -20.50
CA HIS A 420 -38.10 -9.16 -19.75
C HIS A 420 -38.87 -8.03 -20.44
N GLY A 421 -38.40 -7.51 -21.57
CA GLY A 421 -39.06 -6.46 -22.34
C GLY A 421 -39.15 -5.11 -21.61
N ILE A 422 -38.21 -4.82 -20.70
CA ILE A 422 -38.15 -3.58 -19.91
C ILE A 422 -36.82 -2.86 -20.12
N SER A 423 -36.75 -1.58 -19.76
CA SER A 423 -35.50 -0.84 -19.86
C SER A 423 -34.44 -1.35 -18.88
N TRP A 424 -33.16 -1.10 -19.18
CA TRP A 424 -32.05 -1.50 -18.31
C TRP A 424 -32.19 -0.97 -16.86
N GLN A 425 -32.60 0.30 -16.70
CA GLN A 425 -32.79 0.92 -15.38
C GLN A 425 -33.92 0.24 -14.58
N GLU A 426 -35.05 -0.03 -15.26
CA GLU A 426 -36.18 -0.73 -14.65
C GLU A 426 -35.82 -2.17 -14.28
N PHE A 427 -35.04 -2.85 -15.12
CA PHE A 427 -34.55 -4.19 -14.84
C PHE A 427 -33.68 -4.22 -13.58
N VAL A 428 -32.70 -3.33 -13.47
CA VAL A 428 -31.82 -3.24 -12.29
C VAL A 428 -32.64 -2.99 -11.02
N GLN A 429 -33.62 -2.09 -11.06
CA GLN A 429 -34.51 -1.83 -9.92
C GLN A 429 -35.38 -3.04 -9.58
N ALA A 430 -35.95 -3.73 -10.57
CA ALA A 430 -36.80 -4.90 -10.38
C ALA A 430 -36.01 -6.10 -9.86
N TYR A 431 -34.78 -6.30 -10.35
CA TYR A 431 -33.85 -7.33 -9.89
C TYR A 431 -33.38 -7.05 -8.46
N ASN A 432 -32.91 -5.83 -8.18
CA ASN A 432 -32.47 -5.46 -6.83
C ASN A 432 -33.64 -5.54 -5.82
N SER A 433 -34.85 -5.10 -6.17
CA SER A 433 -36.01 -5.24 -5.27
C SER A 433 -36.51 -6.69 -5.10
N GLY A 434 -35.97 -7.66 -5.85
CA GLY A 434 -36.38 -9.07 -5.81
C GLY A 434 -37.72 -9.36 -6.50
N LYS A 435 -38.25 -8.40 -7.27
CA LYS A 435 -39.44 -8.59 -8.11
C LYS A 435 -39.14 -9.53 -9.29
N ILE A 436 -37.96 -9.40 -9.86
CA ILE A 436 -37.43 -10.33 -10.87
C ILE A 436 -36.39 -11.22 -10.19
N LYS A 437 -36.45 -12.52 -10.48
CA LYS A 437 -35.50 -13.52 -9.99
C LYS A 437 -34.85 -14.20 -11.18
N GLU A 438 -33.53 -14.13 -11.26
CA GLU A 438 -32.74 -14.74 -12.32
C GLU A 438 -31.59 -15.52 -11.66
N PRO A 439 -31.74 -16.83 -11.39
CA PRO A 439 -30.75 -17.60 -10.65
C PRO A 439 -29.36 -17.62 -11.27
N GLU A 440 -29.26 -17.60 -12.61
CA GLU A 440 -27.98 -17.50 -13.33
C GLU A 440 -27.28 -16.16 -13.06
N LEU A 441 -28.05 -15.08 -12.94
CA LEU A 441 -27.54 -13.75 -12.61
C LEU A 441 -27.15 -13.66 -11.13
N ASP A 442 -27.90 -14.31 -10.25
CA ASP A 442 -27.57 -14.43 -8.83
C ASP A 442 -26.22 -15.15 -8.63
N GLU A 443 -25.99 -16.23 -9.39
CA GLU A 443 -24.72 -16.95 -9.42
C GLU A 443 -23.59 -16.09 -9.96
N TYR A 444 -23.80 -15.37 -11.08
CA TYR A 444 -22.81 -14.43 -11.62
C TYR A 444 -22.37 -13.41 -10.56
N PHE A 445 -23.31 -12.72 -9.91
CA PHE A 445 -22.96 -11.70 -8.92
C PHE A 445 -22.41 -12.28 -7.62
N LEU A 446 -22.73 -13.53 -7.28
CA LEU A 446 -22.06 -14.24 -6.20
C LEU A 446 -20.58 -14.42 -6.51
N HIS A 447 -20.24 -14.82 -7.73
CA HIS A 447 -18.85 -14.95 -8.18
C HIS A 447 -18.15 -13.59 -8.24
N ASP A 448 -18.77 -12.53 -8.77
CA ASP A 448 -18.18 -11.17 -8.76
C ASP A 448 -17.85 -10.70 -7.33
N ARG A 449 -18.80 -10.83 -6.40
CA ARG A 449 -18.56 -10.45 -5.00
C ARG A 449 -17.46 -11.30 -4.34
N ALA A 450 -17.38 -12.59 -4.67
CA ALA A 450 -16.33 -13.48 -4.20
C ALA A 450 -14.96 -13.07 -4.73
N VAL A 451 -14.86 -12.71 -6.02
CA VAL A 451 -13.64 -12.18 -6.64
C VAL A 451 -13.16 -10.93 -5.88
N ARG A 452 -14.06 -9.98 -5.56
CA ARG A 452 -13.74 -8.80 -4.74
C ARG A 452 -13.37 -9.12 -3.29
N GLU A 453 -13.97 -10.15 -2.70
CA GLU A 453 -13.61 -10.61 -1.34
C GLU A 453 -12.24 -11.28 -1.30
N SER A 454 -11.79 -11.87 -2.41
CA SER A 454 -10.46 -12.47 -2.53
C SER A 454 -9.32 -11.45 -2.62
N GLY A 455 -9.64 -10.18 -2.92
CA GLY A 455 -8.68 -9.12 -3.22
C GLY A 455 -8.05 -9.21 -4.62
N HIS A 456 -8.34 -10.24 -5.40
CA HIS A 456 -7.81 -10.46 -6.74
C HIS A 456 -8.85 -10.10 -7.82
N ASP A 457 -9.52 -8.96 -7.68
CA ASP A 457 -10.47 -8.42 -8.64
C ASP A 457 -9.76 -7.61 -9.74
N THR A 458 -9.63 -8.10 -10.99
CA THR A 458 -10.03 -9.42 -11.49
C THR A 458 -8.86 -10.28 -11.99
N SER A 459 -9.09 -11.59 -12.05
CA SER A 459 -8.17 -12.62 -12.53
C SER A 459 -8.96 -13.76 -13.16
N TYR A 460 -8.50 -14.30 -14.29
CA TYR A 460 -9.10 -15.46 -14.94
C TYR A 460 -9.07 -16.73 -14.10
N ARG A 461 -8.26 -16.78 -13.04
CA ARG A 461 -8.33 -17.83 -12.02
C ARG A 461 -9.69 -17.88 -11.33
N LEU A 462 -10.37 -16.74 -11.19
CA LEU A 462 -11.49 -16.55 -10.29
C LEU A 462 -12.80 -16.13 -10.99
N GLU A 463 -12.72 -15.55 -12.18
CA GLU A 463 -13.89 -15.13 -12.96
C GLU A 463 -14.92 -16.26 -13.10
N LYS A 464 -16.17 -16.00 -12.73
CA LYS A 464 -17.32 -16.94 -12.80
C LYS A 464 -17.18 -18.24 -12.00
N VAL A 465 -16.11 -18.43 -11.22
CA VAL A 465 -15.88 -19.68 -10.46
C VAL A 465 -15.50 -19.46 -8.99
N CYS A 466 -15.02 -18.26 -8.62
CA CYS A 466 -14.45 -17.94 -7.29
C CYS A 466 -15.24 -18.46 -6.08
N ALA A 467 -16.56 -18.24 -6.04
CA ALA A 467 -17.43 -18.65 -4.95
C ALA A 467 -17.52 -20.17 -4.70
N ASN A 468 -17.05 -20.97 -5.66
CA ASN A 468 -17.00 -22.42 -5.59
C ASN A 468 -15.58 -22.94 -5.27
N LEU A 469 -14.57 -22.06 -5.26
CA LEU A 469 -13.18 -22.44 -5.06
C LEU A 469 -12.77 -22.39 -3.60
N ALA A 470 -12.29 -23.52 -3.07
CA ALA A 470 -11.47 -23.55 -1.87
C ALA A 470 -10.04 -23.18 -2.26
N THR A 471 -9.71 -21.89 -2.15
CA THR A 471 -8.42 -21.37 -2.64
C THR A 471 -7.26 -21.70 -1.70
N ILE A 472 -6.05 -21.89 -2.24
CA ILE A 472 -4.83 -22.01 -1.42
C ILE A 472 -4.59 -20.73 -0.61
N ASP A 473 -5.00 -19.58 -1.13
CA ASP A 473 -4.89 -18.27 -0.51
C ASP A 473 -5.58 -18.26 0.85
N LEU A 474 -6.92 -18.30 0.88
CA LEU A 474 -7.72 -18.24 2.10
C LEU A 474 -7.34 -19.34 3.08
N ASN A 475 -7.16 -20.58 2.61
CA ASN A 475 -6.94 -21.70 3.50
C ASN A 475 -5.54 -21.69 4.14
N SER A 476 -4.54 -21.09 3.48
CA SER A 476 -3.25 -20.78 4.10
C SER A 476 -3.40 -19.74 5.21
N LEU A 477 -4.20 -18.68 4.97
CA LEU A 477 -4.45 -17.64 5.98
C LEU A 477 -5.22 -18.18 7.19
N LEU A 478 -6.19 -19.06 6.99
CA LEU A 478 -6.92 -19.70 8.08
C LEU A 478 -6.05 -20.67 8.89
N PHE A 479 -5.12 -21.39 8.23
CA PHE A 479 -4.12 -22.17 8.95
C PHE A 479 -3.23 -21.27 9.82
N LYS A 480 -2.87 -20.08 9.30
CA LYS A 480 -2.12 -19.09 10.07
C LYS A 480 -2.91 -18.58 11.27
N TYR A 481 -4.19 -18.24 11.12
CA TYR A 481 -5.08 -17.88 12.24
C TYR A 481 -5.08 -18.98 13.31
N GLU A 482 -5.32 -20.24 12.91
CA GLU A 482 -5.39 -21.36 13.85
C GLU A 482 -4.08 -21.55 14.63
N THR A 483 -2.94 -21.46 13.95
CA THR A 483 -1.62 -21.65 14.57
C THR A 483 -1.21 -20.46 15.44
N ASP A 484 -1.50 -19.23 15.04
CA ASP A 484 -1.23 -18.02 15.82
C ASP A 484 -2.08 -17.97 17.09
N ILE A 485 -3.38 -18.27 16.98
CA ILE A 485 -4.29 -18.32 18.13
C ILE A 485 -3.82 -19.39 19.11
N ALA A 486 -3.49 -20.61 18.64
CA ALA A 486 -2.98 -21.68 19.48
C ALA A 486 -1.72 -21.26 20.25
N ARG A 487 -0.73 -20.70 19.55
CA ARG A 487 0.55 -20.27 20.15
C ARG A 487 0.34 -19.13 21.14
N THR A 488 -0.51 -18.16 20.81
CA THR A 488 -0.77 -17.01 21.69
C THR A 488 -1.46 -17.45 22.98
N ILE A 489 -2.51 -18.28 22.89
CA ILE A 489 -3.19 -18.83 24.06
C ILE A 489 -2.21 -19.55 24.98
N ARG A 490 -1.36 -20.42 24.41
CA ARG A 490 -0.37 -21.20 25.15
C ARG A 490 0.69 -20.32 25.82
N ASN A 491 1.32 -19.43 25.05
CA ASN A 491 2.55 -18.76 25.47
C ASN A 491 2.29 -17.45 26.22
N VAL A 492 1.16 -16.77 25.96
CA VAL A 492 0.85 -15.45 26.53
C VAL A 492 -0.26 -15.52 27.57
N PHE A 493 -1.25 -16.40 27.36
CA PHE A 493 -2.43 -16.52 28.22
C PHE A 493 -2.46 -17.80 29.07
N ASN A 494 -1.30 -18.43 29.29
CA ASN A 494 -1.16 -19.62 30.14
C ASN A 494 -2.14 -20.75 29.78
N ASP A 495 -2.34 -20.95 28.47
CA ASP A 495 -3.25 -21.91 27.87
C ASP A 495 -4.75 -21.73 28.18
N LYS A 496 -5.14 -20.55 28.67
CA LYS A 496 -6.53 -20.24 29.07
C LYS A 496 -6.95 -18.85 28.62
N LEU A 497 -7.83 -18.79 27.63
CA LEU A 497 -8.47 -17.54 27.21
C LEU A 497 -9.98 -17.63 27.44
N VAL A 498 -10.54 -16.74 28.26
CA VAL A 498 -11.98 -16.68 28.53
C VAL A 498 -12.67 -15.88 27.43
N ILE A 499 -13.76 -16.41 26.87
CA ILE A 499 -14.58 -15.73 25.86
C ILE A 499 -15.59 -14.80 26.54
N PRO A 500 -15.49 -13.47 26.35
CA PRO A 500 -16.49 -12.53 26.84
C PRO A 500 -17.82 -12.64 26.07
N ALA A 501 -18.91 -12.12 26.64
CA ALA A 501 -20.24 -12.20 26.04
C ALA A 501 -20.31 -11.52 24.66
N GLU A 502 -19.62 -10.39 24.48
CA GLU A 502 -19.59 -9.62 23.25
C GLU A 502 -18.82 -10.31 22.09
N PHE A 503 -18.01 -11.33 22.42
CA PHE A 503 -17.27 -12.15 21.45
C PHE A 503 -17.85 -13.57 21.30
N ALA A 504 -18.87 -13.93 22.07
CA ALA A 504 -19.54 -15.23 21.97
C ALA A 504 -20.37 -15.29 20.67
N VAL A 505 -19.93 -16.12 19.72
CA VAL A 505 -20.59 -16.34 18.42
C VAL A 505 -20.49 -17.81 18.00
N GLY A 506 -21.48 -18.27 17.24
CA GLY A 506 -21.51 -19.63 16.69
C GLY A 506 -21.36 -20.68 17.81
N PRO A 507 -20.29 -21.49 17.81
CA PRO A 507 -20.09 -22.52 18.83
C PRO A 507 -19.57 -21.99 20.17
N LEU A 508 -19.13 -20.73 20.26
CA LEU A 508 -18.50 -20.15 21.45
C LEU A 508 -19.54 -19.64 22.45
N LYS A 509 -19.35 -19.95 23.74
CA LYS A 509 -20.24 -19.46 24.82
C LYS A 509 -19.56 -18.43 25.70
N ALA A 510 -20.34 -17.47 26.21
CA ALA A 510 -19.86 -16.51 27.18
C ALA A 510 -19.33 -17.23 28.45
N GLY A 511 -18.13 -16.85 28.90
CA GLY A 511 -17.44 -17.48 30.02
C GLY A 511 -16.72 -18.80 29.69
N GLU A 512 -16.81 -19.30 28.45
CA GLU A 512 -16.08 -20.50 28.02
C GLU A 512 -14.57 -20.23 28.01
N VAL A 513 -13.78 -21.21 28.45
CA VAL A 513 -12.32 -21.17 28.40
C VAL A 513 -11.84 -21.93 27.18
N VAL A 514 -11.24 -21.23 26.22
CA VAL A 514 -10.59 -21.84 25.06
C VAL A 514 -9.12 -22.11 25.36
N THR A 515 -8.63 -23.27 24.93
CA THR A 515 -7.25 -23.74 25.11
C THR A 515 -6.56 -23.95 23.76
N SER A 516 -5.22 -23.95 23.73
CA SER A 516 -4.45 -24.12 22.50
C SER A 516 -4.70 -25.46 21.80
N ALA A 517 -4.96 -26.53 22.56
CA ALA A 517 -5.14 -27.88 22.03
C ALA A 517 -6.30 -28.02 21.03
N ILE A 518 -7.37 -27.22 21.18
CA ILE A 518 -8.49 -27.22 20.22
C ILE A 518 -8.01 -26.65 18.88
N TRP A 519 -7.23 -25.58 18.91
CA TRP A 519 -6.70 -24.90 17.73
C TRP A 519 -5.60 -25.71 17.03
N ASP A 520 -4.72 -26.38 17.78
CA ASP A 520 -3.74 -27.30 17.18
C ASP A 520 -4.42 -28.43 16.39
N ARG A 521 -5.54 -28.97 16.90
CA ARG A 521 -6.34 -29.98 16.19
C ARG A 521 -6.98 -29.41 14.92
N ARG A 522 -7.43 -28.15 14.94
CA ARG A 522 -7.98 -27.47 13.75
C ARG A 522 -6.90 -27.26 12.70
N ALA A 523 -5.75 -26.68 13.07
CA ALA A 523 -4.59 -26.51 12.21
C ALA A 523 -4.14 -27.83 11.56
N LYS A 524 -4.07 -28.92 12.34
CA LYS A 524 -3.73 -30.24 11.81
C LYS A 524 -4.74 -30.75 10.79
N ARG A 525 -6.05 -30.61 11.05
CA ARG A 525 -7.10 -31.01 10.11
C ARG A 525 -7.05 -30.18 8.84
N ARG A 526 -6.87 -28.86 8.95
CA ARG A 526 -6.77 -27.97 7.79
C ARG A 526 -5.56 -28.30 6.94
N LYS A 527 -4.39 -28.53 7.55
CA LYS A 527 -3.19 -28.97 6.81
C LYS A 527 -3.46 -30.25 6.02
N LEU A 528 -4.08 -31.26 6.63
CA LEU A 528 -4.41 -32.52 5.94
C LEU A 528 -5.40 -32.29 4.77
N ALA A 529 -6.37 -31.39 4.92
CA ALA A 529 -7.29 -31.04 3.85
C ALA A 529 -6.59 -30.26 2.72
N ILE A 530 -5.74 -29.29 3.05
CA ILE A 530 -4.91 -28.54 2.09
C ILE A 530 -4.02 -29.52 1.30
N ASP A 531 -3.29 -30.41 1.97
CA ASP A 531 -2.42 -31.38 1.30
C ASP A 531 -3.22 -32.39 0.46
N LYS A 532 -4.46 -32.72 0.83
CA LYS A 532 -5.30 -33.65 0.08
C LYS A 532 -5.89 -33.04 -1.18
N TYR A 533 -6.43 -31.83 -1.09
CA TYR A 533 -7.23 -31.22 -2.15
C TYR A 533 -6.45 -30.20 -2.99
N LEU A 534 -5.46 -29.54 -2.41
CA LEU A 534 -4.78 -28.40 -3.03
C LEU A 534 -3.36 -28.74 -3.49
N TRP A 535 -2.64 -29.67 -2.84
CA TRP A 535 -1.29 -30.03 -3.28
C TRP A 535 -1.31 -30.91 -4.52
N ASN A 536 -0.43 -30.61 -5.48
CA ASN A 536 -0.17 -31.46 -6.64
C ASN A 536 1.32 -31.87 -6.64
N GLU A 537 1.59 -33.17 -6.47
CA GLU A 537 2.97 -33.70 -6.38
C GLU A 537 3.71 -33.68 -7.73
N GLU A 538 2.98 -33.85 -8.83
CA GLU A 538 3.54 -33.88 -10.19
C GLU A 538 4.02 -32.48 -10.59
N GLU A 539 3.14 -31.49 -10.47
CA GLU A 539 3.42 -30.08 -10.75
C GLU A 539 4.29 -29.41 -9.68
N GLY A 540 4.29 -29.94 -8.46
CA GLY A 540 5.10 -29.44 -7.35
C GLY A 540 4.62 -28.11 -6.76
N MET A 541 3.32 -27.83 -6.83
CA MET A 541 2.72 -26.62 -6.28
C MET A 541 1.29 -26.86 -5.78
N TYR A 542 0.71 -25.85 -5.14
CA TYR A 542 -0.67 -25.88 -4.69
C TYR A 542 -1.59 -25.20 -5.71
N PHE A 543 -2.74 -25.82 -5.97
CA PHE A 543 -3.82 -25.31 -6.80
C PHE A 543 -5.10 -25.15 -5.98
N ASP A 544 -6.03 -24.35 -6.50
CA ASP A 544 -7.35 -24.22 -5.91
C ASP A 544 -8.20 -25.48 -6.19
N TYR A 545 -9.21 -25.74 -5.36
CA TYR A 545 -10.10 -26.88 -5.54
C TYR A 545 -11.55 -26.41 -5.72
N ASN A 546 -12.19 -26.82 -6.82
CA ASN A 546 -13.60 -26.54 -7.06
C ASN A 546 -14.45 -27.49 -6.22
N THR A 547 -15.15 -26.96 -5.21
CA THR A 547 -15.96 -27.77 -4.30
C THR A 547 -17.26 -28.29 -4.93
N VAL A 548 -17.71 -27.67 -6.02
CA VAL A 548 -18.93 -28.06 -6.75
C VAL A 548 -18.63 -29.19 -7.72
N GLU A 549 -17.63 -29.00 -8.59
CA GLU A 549 -17.18 -30.02 -9.56
C GLU A 549 -16.37 -31.13 -8.90
N LYS A 550 -15.85 -30.89 -7.69
CA LYS A 550 -15.03 -31.80 -6.88
C LYS A 550 -13.71 -32.17 -7.54
N GLU A 551 -13.13 -31.22 -8.26
CA GLU A 551 -11.86 -31.36 -8.94
C GLU A 551 -10.88 -30.24 -8.58
N GLN A 552 -9.59 -30.55 -8.70
CA GLN A 552 -8.52 -29.58 -8.54
C GLN A 552 -8.40 -28.76 -9.82
N CYS A 553 -8.28 -27.44 -9.68
CA CYS A 553 -8.05 -26.53 -10.79
C CYS A 553 -6.63 -26.67 -11.35
N THR A 554 -6.41 -26.21 -12.58
CA THR A 554 -5.10 -26.24 -13.24
C THR A 554 -4.43 -24.88 -13.32
N TYR A 555 -5.06 -23.82 -12.79
CA TYR A 555 -4.53 -22.46 -12.88
C TYR A 555 -3.34 -22.26 -11.93
N GLU A 556 -2.17 -22.01 -12.48
CA GLU A 556 -0.93 -21.76 -11.74
C GLU A 556 -0.91 -20.33 -11.21
N SER A 557 -0.98 -20.20 -9.88
CA SER A 557 -1.03 -18.91 -9.18
C SER A 557 0.15 -18.75 -8.22
N CYS A 558 0.71 -17.54 -8.17
CA CYS A 558 1.75 -17.19 -7.21
C CYS A 558 1.27 -17.27 -5.75
N THR A 559 -0.05 -17.31 -5.51
CA THR A 559 -0.60 -17.54 -4.17
C THR A 559 -0.23 -18.91 -3.60
N THR A 560 0.30 -19.84 -4.39
CA THR A 560 0.90 -21.08 -3.87
C THR A 560 1.95 -20.82 -2.78
N PHE A 561 2.71 -19.72 -2.86
CA PHE A 561 3.74 -19.38 -1.87
C PHE A 561 3.17 -18.91 -0.53
N TRP A 562 1.86 -18.65 -0.44
CA TRP A 562 1.21 -18.33 0.84
C TRP A 562 1.22 -19.56 1.77
N ALA A 563 1.32 -20.77 1.22
CA ALA A 563 1.53 -21.98 1.98
C ALA A 563 2.88 -21.96 2.75
N LEU A 564 3.92 -21.35 2.14
CA LEU A 564 5.21 -21.14 2.80
C LEU A 564 5.10 -20.03 3.85
N TRP A 565 4.45 -18.91 3.53
CA TRP A 565 4.24 -17.81 4.48
C TRP A 565 3.52 -18.30 5.75
N ALA A 566 2.42 -19.06 5.57
CA ALA A 566 1.63 -19.61 6.66
C ALA A 566 2.37 -20.72 7.42
N GLY A 567 3.34 -21.37 6.78
CA GLY A 567 4.08 -22.50 7.34
C GLY A 567 3.30 -23.81 7.31
N VAL A 568 2.38 -23.98 6.35
CA VAL A 568 1.58 -25.20 6.20
C VAL A 568 2.30 -26.25 5.35
N ALA A 569 3.18 -25.83 4.44
CA ALA A 569 3.97 -26.74 3.61
C ALA A 569 4.95 -27.56 4.48
N SER A 570 5.21 -28.81 4.09
CA SER A 570 6.34 -29.55 4.64
C SER A 570 7.66 -29.05 4.05
N PRO A 571 8.83 -29.30 4.67
CA PRO A 571 10.12 -28.98 4.08
C PRO A 571 10.33 -29.60 2.68
N LYS A 572 9.80 -30.82 2.45
CA LYS A 572 9.84 -31.48 1.13
C LYS A 572 9.00 -30.72 0.09
N GLN A 573 7.78 -30.33 0.45
CA GLN A 573 6.91 -29.54 -0.43
C GLN A 573 7.55 -28.19 -0.75
N ALA A 574 8.13 -27.51 0.24
CA ALA A 574 8.82 -26.25 0.04
C ALA A 574 10.01 -26.36 -0.92
N ALA A 575 10.88 -27.35 -0.75
CA ALA A 575 11.99 -27.61 -1.68
C ALA A 575 11.49 -27.90 -3.10
N THR A 576 10.40 -28.67 -3.23
CA THR A 576 9.79 -29.00 -4.53
C THR A 576 9.22 -27.75 -5.20
N MET A 577 8.55 -26.88 -4.44
CA MET A 577 8.02 -25.60 -4.93
C MET A 577 9.13 -24.67 -5.42
N VAL A 578 10.24 -24.57 -4.69
CA VAL A 578 11.40 -23.76 -5.11
C VAL A 578 12.01 -24.31 -6.40
N GLN A 579 12.08 -25.64 -6.55
CA GLN A 579 12.65 -26.27 -7.73
C GLN A 579 11.74 -26.18 -8.97
N LYS A 580 10.42 -26.39 -8.80
CA LYS A 580 9.48 -26.55 -9.92
C LYS A 580 8.56 -25.35 -10.14
N ALA A 581 8.03 -24.77 -9.07
CA ALA A 581 7.02 -23.71 -9.15
C ALA A 581 7.65 -22.33 -9.32
N LEU A 582 8.67 -22.00 -8.52
CA LEU A 582 9.31 -20.68 -8.53
C LEU A 582 9.81 -20.25 -9.92
N PRO A 583 10.48 -21.11 -10.72
CA PRO A 583 10.92 -20.74 -12.06
C PRO A 583 9.78 -20.36 -13.02
N LYS A 584 8.55 -20.84 -12.78
CA LYS A 584 7.37 -20.52 -13.60
C LYS A 584 6.87 -19.08 -13.37
N PHE A 585 7.09 -18.52 -12.18
CA PHE A 585 6.59 -17.19 -11.79
C PHE A 585 7.67 -16.12 -11.81
N GLU A 586 8.95 -16.49 -11.75
CA GLU A 586 10.05 -15.53 -11.65
C GLU A 586 10.33 -14.82 -12.99
N ALA A 587 10.08 -13.51 -13.01
CA ALA A 587 10.36 -12.61 -14.14
C ALA A 587 11.55 -11.67 -13.83
N VAL A 588 11.76 -10.66 -14.68
CA VAL A 588 12.84 -9.66 -14.51
C VAL A 588 12.58 -8.74 -13.32
N GLY A 589 11.32 -8.38 -13.07
CA GLY A 589 10.88 -7.48 -12.01
C GLY A 589 10.40 -8.15 -10.72
N GLY A 590 10.48 -9.48 -10.60
CA GLY A 590 9.97 -10.21 -9.43
C GLY A 590 9.02 -11.34 -9.83
N LEU A 591 8.00 -11.62 -9.01
CA LEU A 591 7.03 -12.69 -9.25
C LEU A 591 5.81 -12.19 -10.03
N LEU A 592 5.43 -12.95 -11.05
CA LEU A 592 4.16 -12.85 -11.78
C LEU A 592 2.98 -13.31 -10.92
N SER A 593 1.80 -12.73 -11.07
CA SER A 593 0.60 -13.18 -10.35
C SER A 593 0.11 -14.57 -10.75
N GLY A 594 0.24 -14.91 -12.04
CA GLY A 594 -0.04 -16.22 -12.62
C GLY A 594 0.82 -16.46 -13.84
N THR A 595 0.87 -17.68 -14.36
CA THR A 595 1.65 -17.99 -15.57
C THR A 595 0.93 -17.52 -16.84
N GLU A 596 1.70 -17.26 -17.90
CA GLU A 596 1.12 -16.91 -19.21
C GLU A 596 0.21 -18.03 -19.73
N GLU A 597 0.63 -19.29 -19.56
CA GLU A 597 -0.14 -20.47 -19.96
C GLU A 597 -1.51 -20.52 -19.25
N SER A 598 -1.52 -20.34 -17.92
CA SER A 598 -2.76 -20.35 -17.13
C SER A 598 -3.67 -19.16 -17.47
N ARG A 599 -3.10 -17.96 -17.62
CA ARG A 599 -3.84 -16.76 -18.06
C ARG A 599 -4.46 -16.97 -19.44
N GLY A 600 -3.79 -17.70 -20.33
CA GLY A 600 -4.28 -18.08 -21.66
C GLY A 600 -4.29 -16.92 -22.66
N VAL A 601 -4.93 -17.13 -23.81
CA VAL A 601 -4.96 -16.14 -24.90
C VAL A 601 -5.84 -14.94 -24.54
N VAL A 602 -5.34 -13.73 -24.77
CA VAL A 602 -6.07 -12.47 -24.57
C VAL A 602 -6.48 -11.88 -25.92
N GLY A 603 -7.60 -11.14 -25.94
CA GLY A 603 -8.15 -10.48 -27.12
C GLY A 603 -9.24 -9.49 -26.74
N LEU A 604 -9.94 -8.93 -27.74
CA LEU A 604 -11.02 -7.95 -27.48
C LEU A 604 -12.15 -8.53 -26.61
N GLU A 605 -12.54 -9.77 -26.88
CA GLU A 605 -13.60 -10.49 -26.12
C GLU A 605 -13.10 -11.09 -24.80
N ARG A 606 -11.77 -11.13 -24.59
CA ARG A 606 -11.12 -11.71 -23.41
C ARG A 606 -9.92 -10.82 -23.04
N PRO A 607 -10.15 -9.57 -22.59
CA PRO A 607 -9.09 -8.61 -22.33
C PRO A 607 -8.22 -9.05 -21.16
N ASN A 608 -6.99 -8.55 -21.08
CA ASN A 608 -6.13 -8.93 -19.96
C ASN A 608 -6.69 -8.42 -18.62
N ARG A 609 -6.48 -9.19 -17.55
CA ARG A 609 -6.94 -8.85 -16.19
C ARG A 609 -5.78 -8.43 -15.31
N GLN A 610 -6.05 -7.59 -14.32
CA GLN A 610 -4.98 -6.93 -13.57
C GLN A 610 -4.22 -7.85 -12.59
N TRP A 611 -4.84 -8.95 -12.13
CA TRP A 611 -4.21 -9.94 -11.25
C TRP A 611 -3.70 -11.19 -11.98
N ASP A 612 -3.43 -11.08 -13.28
CA ASP A 612 -2.83 -12.14 -14.09
C ASP A 612 -1.49 -11.70 -14.70
N TYR A 613 -0.82 -12.63 -15.39
CA TYR A 613 0.33 -12.31 -16.24
C TYR A 613 0.03 -11.11 -17.18
N PRO A 614 0.95 -10.13 -17.38
CA PRO A 614 2.35 -10.10 -16.94
C PRO A 614 2.58 -9.35 -15.62
N TYR A 615 1.54 -9.10 -14.85
CA TYR A 615 1.61 -8.18 -13.71
C TYR A 615 2.14 -8.85 -12.45
N GLY A 616 2.79 -8.06 -11.61
CA GLY A 616 3.23 -8.43 -10.27
C GLY A 616 2.77 -7.40 -9.25
N TRP A 617 2.34 -7.90 -8.08
CA TRP A 617 1.77 -7.09 -7.01
C TRP A 617 2.56 -7.24 -5.72
N ALA A 618 2.73 -6.13 -5.00
CA ALA A 618 3.48 -6.07 -3.75
C ALA A 618 3.11 -7.16 -2.71
N PRO A 619 1.82 -7.43 -2.42
CA PRO A 619 1.39 -8.52 -1.54
C PRO A 619 2.04 -9.87 -1.85
N GLN A 620 2.03 -10.27 -3.12
CA GLN A 620 2.52 -11.57 -3.56
C GLN A 620 4.03 -11.69 -3.33
N GLN A 621 4.76 -10.60 -3.58
CA GLN A 621 6.21 -10.55 -3.34
C GLN A 621 6.51 -10.68 -1.84
N MET A 622 5.89 -9.83 -1.01
CA MET A 622 6.17 -9.76 0.43
C MET A 622 5.86 -11.07 1.15
N LEU A 623 4.73 -11.71 0.80
CA LEU A 623 4.33 -13.00 1.35
C LEU A 623 5.28 -14.11 0.88
N ALA A 624 5.65 -14.15 -0.40
CA ALA A 624 6.60 -15.14 -0.93
C ALA A 624 7.98 -15.01 -0.28
N TRP A 625 8.54 -13.81 -0.16
CA TRP A 625 9.85 -13.62 0.48
C TRP A 625 9.84 -14.10 1.92
N THR A 626 8.82 -13.71 2.69
CA THR A 626 8.67 -14.15 4.08
C THR A 626 8.54 -15.67 4.18
N GLY A 627 7.80 -16.28 3.25
CA GLY A 627 7.66 -17.73 3.15
C GLY A 627 8.97 -18.43 2.81
N LEU A 628 9.73 -17.93 1.84
CA LEU A 628 11.03 -18.47 1.46
C LEU A 628 12.04 -18.39 2.61
N VAL A 629 12.15 -17.23 3.27
CA VAL A 629 13.00 -17.03 4.46
C VAL A 629 12.61 -17.99 5.58
N ARG A 630 11.31 -18.22 5.81
CA ARG A 630 10.82 -19.16 6.83
C ARG A 630 11.33 -20.59 6.62
N TYR A 631 11.54 -21.00 5.37
CA TYR A 631 12.04 -22.33 5.00
C TYR A 631 13.53 -22.33 4.66
N SER A 632 14.26 -21.25 5.00
CA SER A 632 15.71 -21.10 4.77
C SER A 632 16.12 -20.98 3.29
N PHE A 633 15.21 -20.61 2.40
CA PHE A 633 15.48 -20.25 1.00
C PHE A 633 15.82 -18.76 0.90
N THR A 634 16.85 -18.34 1.64
CA THR A 634 17.23 -16.93 1.78
C THR A 634 17.78 -16.37 0.47
N ASP A 635 18.55 -17.14 -0.29
CA ASP A 635 19.15 -16.69 -1.55
C ASP A 635 18.07 -16.40 -2.60
N GLU A 636 17.04 -17.25 -2.69
CA GLU A 636 15.87 -17.00 -3.53
C GLU A 636 15.09 -15.77 -3.07
N ALA A 637 14.89 -15.60 -1.75
CA ALA A 637 14.21 -14.44 -1.21
C ALA A 637 14.97 -13.13 -1.51
N GLU A 638 16.30 -13.11 -1.34
CA GLU A 638 17.17 -11.98 -1.66
C GLU A 638 17.15 -11.67 -3.16
N ARG A 639 17.23 -12.70 -4.02
CA ARG A 639 17.13 -12.55 -5.49
C ARG A 639 15.82 -11.90 -5.91
N LEU A 640 14.70 -12.41 -5.43
CA LEU A 640 13.37 -11.90 -5.79
C LEU A 640 13.14 -10.49 -5.23
N ALA A 641 13.58 -10.23 -3.99
CA ALA A 641 13.52 -8.90 -3.41
C ALA A 641 14.37 -7.92 -4.22
N TYR A 642 15.58 -8.30 -4.62
CA TYR A 642 16.44 -7.46 -5.46
C TYR A 642 15.77 -7.08 -6.76
N LYS A 643 15.20 -8.05 -7.48
CA LYS A 643 14.52 -7.82 -8.77
C LYS A 643 13.36 -6.82 -8.66
N TRP A 644 12.53 -7.00 -7.63
CA TRP A 644 11.41 -6.09 -7.34
C TRP A 644 11.87 -4.68 -6.95
N LEU A 645 12.85 -4.59 -6.04
CA LEU A 645 13.42 -3.30 -5.62
C LEU A 645 14.07 -2.59 -6.80
N PHE A 646 14.84 -3.29 -7.64
CA PHE A 646 15.47 -2.74 -8.84
C PHE A 646 14.44 -2.14 -9.78
N MET A 647 13.36 -2.87 -10.06
CA MET A 647 12.28 -2.41 -10.92
C MET A 647 11.65 -1.11 -10.40
N ILE A 648 11.33 -1.05 -9.09
CA ILE A 648 10.78 0.16 -8.46
C ILE A 648 11.82 1.30 -8.49
N THR A 649 13.07 1.05 -8.11
CA THR A 649 14.13 2.08 -8.10
C THR A 649 14.38 2.63 -9.49
N LYS A 650 14.36 1.77 -10.52
CA LYS A 650 14.50 2.19 -11.92
C LYS A 650 13.34 3.08 -12.35
N ALA A 651 12.10 2.65 -12.10
CA ALA A 651 10.92 3.47 -12.39
C ALA A 651 10.99 4.83 -11.68
N PHE A 652 11.33 4.82 -10.39
CA PHE A 652 11.49 6.02 -9.57
C PHE A 652 12.56 6.99 -10.12
N VAL A 653 13.69 6.47 -10.62
CA VAL A 653 14.77 7.29 -11.18
C VAL A 653 14.41 7.84 -12.56
N ASP A 654 13.84 7.00 -13.42
CA ASP A 654 13.65 7.31 -14.83
C ASP A 654 12.37 8.13 -15.10
N PHE A 655 11.37 8.01 -14.24
CA PHE A 655 10.03 8.58 -14.44
C PHE A 655 9.61 9.47 -13.26
N ASN A 656 10.42 10.49 -13.01
CA ASN A 656 10.09 11.60 -12.11
C ASN A 656 9.65 11.22 -10.68
N GLY A 657 10.23 10.17 -10.11
CA GLY A 657 9.93 9.73 -8.75
C GLY A 657 8.63 8.93 -8.61
N VAL A 658 8.10 8.39 -9.72
CA VAL A 658 6.85 7.64 -9.73
C VAL A 658 6.89 6.41 -8.80
N VAL A 659 5.79 6.19 -8.09
CA VAL A 659 5.50 4.97 -7.34
C VAL A 659 4.04 4.62 -7.57
N VAL A 660 3.80 3.48 -8.22
CA VAL A 660 2.46 3.04 -8.66
C VAL A 660 1.90 1.90 -7.83
N GLU A 661 0.62 1.58 -8.03
CA GLU A 661 -0.10 0.48 -7.39
C GLU A 661 0.46 -0.91 -7.71
N LYS A 662 0.75 -1.16 -8.99
CA LYS A 662 1.17 -2.47 -9.55
C LYS A 662 2.15 -2.28 -10.71
N TYR A 663 2.88 -3.32 -11.08
CA TYR A 663 3.89 -3.25 -12.15
C TYR A 663 3.75 -4.41 -13.13
N ASP A 664 4.12 -4.17 -14.38
CA ASP A 664 4.45 -5.23 -15.34
C ASP A 664 5.87 -5.72 -15.03
N VAL A 665 5.98 -6.91 -14.44
CA VAL A 665 7.27 -7.47 -14.00
C VAL A 665 8.07 -8.10 -15.13
N THR A 666 7.56 -8.06 -16.37
CA THR A 666 8.24 -8.53 -17.58
C THR A 666 8.91 -7.38 -18.35
N ARG A 667 8.47 -6.14 -18.13
CA ARG A 667 8.98 -4.94 -18.81
C ARG A 667 10.24 -4.38 -18.13
N PRO A 668 11.37 -4.26 -18.84
CA PRO A 668 12.61 -3.75 -18.25
C PRO A 668 12.73 -2.23 -18.27
N ILE A 669 11.98 -1.50 -19.13
CA ILE A 669 12.15 -0.05 -19.33
C ILE A 669 11.10 0.74 -18.55
N ASP A 670 9.82 0.48 -18.80
CA ASP A 670 8.66 1.23 -18.28
C ASP A 670 7.68 0.32 -17.50
N PRO A 671 8.15 -0.41 -16.46
CA PRO A 671 7.34 -1.40 -15.74
C PRO A 671 6.12 -0.81 -15.01
N HIS A 672 6.11 0.51 -14.80
CA HIS A 672 5.03 1.23 -14.13
C HIS A 672 3.81 1.47 -15.04
N ARG A 673 3.92 1.24 -16.37
CA ARG A 673 2.82 1.37 -17.31
C ARG A 673 1.99 0.09 -17.37
N VAL A 674 0.81 0.15 -16.75
CA VAL A 674 -0.16 -0.94 -16.70
C VAL A 674 -1.50 -0.39 -17.16
N ASP A 675 -1.97 -0.88 -18.31
CA ASP A 675 -3.20 -0.42 -18.97
C ASP A 675 -4.37 -1.41 -18.82
N ALA A 676 -4.21 -2.46 -18.00
CA ALA A 676 -5.32 -3.36 -17.69
C ALA A 676 -6.41 -2.66 -16.89
N GLU A 677 -7.66 -2.92 -17.26
CA GLU A 677 -8.86 -2.41 -16.60
C GLU A 677 -8.87 -0.87 -16.49
N TYR A 678 -8.89 -0.31 -15.28
CA TYR A 678 -8.88 1.14 -15.03
C TYR A 678 -7.46 1.75 -15.04
N GLY A 679 -6.47 0.99 -15.49
CA GLY A 679 -5.07 1.41 -15.53
C GLY A 679 -4.41 1.46 -14.14
N ASN A 680 -3.29 2.17 -14.05
CA ASN A 680 -2.46 2.22 -12.85
C ASN A 680 -2.70 3.48 -12.02
N GLN A 681 -2.80 3.34 -10.70
CA GLN A 681 -2.87 4.48 -9.79
C GLN A 681 -1.46 4.99 -9.44
N GLY A 682 -1.34 6.30 -9.23
CA GLY A 682 -0.05 6.94 -8.89
C GLY A 682 0.72 7.55 -10.07
N LEU A 683 0.16 7.52 -11.28
CA LEU A 683 0.75 8.13 -12.48
C LEU A 683 0.37 9.61 -12.66
N ASP A 684 -0.85 9.99 -12.26
CA ASP A 684 -1.38 11.34 -12.45
C ASP A 684 -0.97 12.27 -11.29
N PHE A 685 0.25 12.81 -11.38
CA PHE A 685 0.73 13.87 -10.49
C PHE A 685 1.54 14.92 -11.26
N LYS A 686 1.61 16.12 -10.71
CA LYS A 686 2.34 17.25 -11.29
C LYS A 686 3.49 17.66 -10.37
N GLY A 687 4.70 17.70 -10.91
CA GLY A 687 5.91 18.08 -10.19
C GLY A 687 6.44 16.99 -9.26
N VAL A 688 5.70 16.64 -8.20
CA VAL A 688 6.14 15.71 -7.15
C VAL A 688 5.05 14.72 -6.75
N ALA A 689 5.40 13.43 -6.69
CA ALA A 689 4.54 12.40 -6.14
C ALA A 689 4.45 12.55 -4.61
N LYS A 690 3.23 12.55 -4.06
CA LYS A 690 3.00 12.89 -2.64
C LYS A 690 2.82 11.67 -1.75
N GLU A 691 2.28 10.58 -2.27
CA GLU A 691 1.87 9.45 -1.44
C GLU A 691 2.36 8.07 -1.92
N GLY A 692 2.64 7.89 -3.22
CA GLY A 692 2.83 6.56 -3.79
C GLY A 692 1.61 5.66 -3.56
N PHE A 693 1.84 4.37 -3.28
CA PHE A 693 0.79 3.41 -2.93
C PHE A 693 1.20 2.56 -1.72
N GLY A 694 0.29 2.39 -0.75
CA GLY A 694 0.54 1.86 0.59
C GLY A 694 1.32 0.55 0.61
N TRP A 695 0.85 -0.49 -0.08
CA TRP A 695 1.58 -1.76 -0.10
C TRP A 695 2.90 -1.71 -0.88
N VAL A 696 3.10 -0.77 -1.80
CA VAL A 696 4.29 -0.69 -2.65
C VAL A 696 5.37 0.01 -1.85
N ASN A 697 4.98 1.10 -1.18
CA ASN A 697 5.77 1.76 -0.15
C ASN A 697 6.24 0.73 0.90
N ALA A 698 5.34 -0.11 1.40
CA ALA A 698 5.68 -1.17 2.34
C ALA A 698 6.62 -2.21 1.73
N SER A 699 6.34 -2.70 0.52
CA SER A 699 7.17 -3.71 -0.16
C SER A 699 8.60 -3.22 -0.38
N TYR A 700 8.79 -1.93 -0.64
CA TYR A 700 10.10 -1.35 -0.85
C TYR A 700 10.93 -1.33 0.43
N VAL A 701 10.39 -0.76 1.51
CA VAL A 701 11.12 -0.68 2.79
C VAL A 701 11.26 -2.06 3.47
N TYR A 702 10.29 -2.95 3.27
CA TYR A 702 10.33 -4.32 3.77
C TYR A 702 11.34 -5.18 2.98
N GLY A 703 11.32 -5.10 1.66
CA GLY A 703 12.29 -5.76 0.77
C GLY A 703 13.72 -5.33 1.06
N LEU A 704 13.94 -4.06 1.40
CA LEU A 704 15.25 -3.59 1.82
C LEU A 704 15.77 -4.36 3.05
N GLN A 705 14.92 -4.78 3.98
CA GLN A 705 15.33 -5.60 5.14
C GLN A 705 15.79 -7.02 4.77
N ILE A 706 15.44 -7.49 3.58
CA ILE A 706 15.81 -8.82 3.08
C ILE A 706 17.16 -8.76 2.36
N VAL A 707 17.41 -7.73 1.54
CA VAL A 707 18.66 -7.62 0.77
C VAL A 707 19.84 -7.12 1.62
N ASN A 708 21.03 -7.66 1.32
CA ASN A 708 22.27 -7.29 2.01
C ASN A 708 22.83 -5.90 1.59
N ALA A 709 23.86 -5.42 2.29
CA ALA A 709 24.43 -4.09 2.08
C ALA A 709 25.09 -3.91 0.70
N HIS A 710 25.63 -4.96 0.08
CA HIS A 710 26.22 -4.88 -1.26
C HIS A 710 25.11 -4.73 -2.31
N MET A 711 24.06 -5.53 -2.18
CA MET A 711 22.86 -5.42 -3.02
C MET A 711 22.25 -4.02 -2.96
N ARG A 712 22.11 -3.42 -1.77
CA ARG A 712 21.61 -2.04 -1.62
C ARG A 712 22.46 -1.00 -2.36
N ARG A 713 23.79 -1.16 -2.39
CA ARG A 713 24.67 -0.27 -3.16
C ARG A 713 24.46 -0.44 -4.66
N ALA A 714 24.34 -1.68 -5.12
CA ALA A 714 24.10 -2.01 -6.52
C ALA A 714 22.74 -1.50 -7.02
N LEU A 715 21.69 -1.58 -6.19
CA LEU A 715 20.40 -0.93 -6.46
C LEU A 715 20.55 0.59 -6.61
N GLY A 716 21.36 1.21 -5.75
CA GLY A 716 21.65 2.64 -5.79
C GLY A 716 22.38 3.12 -7.05
N THR A 717 23.07 2.21 -7.75
CA THR A 717 23.71 2.46 -9.04
C THR A 717 22.91 1.93 -10.23
N LEU A 718 21.68 1.47 -10.00
CA LEU A 718 20.82 0.84 -11.00
C LEU A 718 21.51 -0.32 -11.75
N THR A 719 22.20 -1.19 -11.02
CA THR A 719 22.81 -2.41 -11.57
C THR A 719 21.75 -3.51 -11.72
N PRO A 720 21.51 -4.07 -12.93
CA PRO A 720 20.61 -5.21 -13.09
C PRO A 720 21.08 -6.44 -12.30
N TYR A 721 20.14 -7.27 -11.82
CA TYR A 721 20.46 -8.42 -10.98
C TYR A 721 21.50 -9.37 -11.60
N ASN A 722 21.34 -9.74 -12.88
CA ASN A 722 22.29 -10.66 -13.53
C ASN A 722 23.70 -10.07 -13.58
N THR A 723 23.83 -8.78 -13.89
CA THR A 723 25.13 -8.09 -13.88
C THR A 723 25.75 -8.06 -12.49
N PHE A 724 24.93 -7.82 -11.46
CA PHE A 724 25.39 -7.88 -10.06
C PHE A 724 25.85 -9.29 -9.70
N HIS A 725 25.03 -10.30 -9.97
CA HIS A 725 25.31 -11.70 -9.67
C HIS A 725 26.59 -12.20 -10.37
N ASP A 726 26.73 -11.95 -11.66
CA ASP A 726 27.92 -12.36 -12.43
C ASP A 726 29.20 -11.73 -11.87
N ALA A 727 29.12 -10.47 -11.41
CA ALA A 727 30.26 -9.79 -10.79
C ALA A 727 30.63 -10.41 -9.43
N ILE A 728 29.66 -10.88 -8.65
CA ILE A 728 29.89 -11.60 -7.39
C ILE A 728 30.56 -12.94 -7.65
N GLU A 729 30.03 -13.73 -8.58
CA GLU A 729 30.58 -15.04 -8.93
C GLU A 729 32.03 -14.93 -9.41
N GLN A 730 32.32 -13.98 -10.31
CA GLN A 730 33.70 -13.74 -10.76
C GLN A 730 34.64 -13.33 -9.61
N ASN A 731 34.14 -12.60 -8.61
CA ASN A 731 34.94 -12.21 -7.45
C ASN A 731 35.18 -13.39 -6.51
N ASN A 732 34.17 -14.26 -6.33
CA ASN A 732 34.30 -15.50 -5.55
C ASN A 732 35.27 -16.47 -6.21
N GLU A 733 35.19 -16.66 -7.53
CA GLU A 733 36.12 -17.48 -8.31
C GLU A 733 37.56 -16.98 -8.18
N LYS A 734 37.78 -15.65 -8.29
CA LYS A 734 39.10 -15.05 -8.07
C LYS A 734 39.62 -15.30 -6.65
N HIS A 735 38.78 -15.12 -5.65
CA HIS A 735 39.17 -15.33 -4.27
C HIS A 735 39.50 -16.81 -3.99
N LEU A 736 38.74 -17.74 -4.55
CA LEU A 736 39.03 -19.18 -4.48
C LEU A 736 40.34 -19.53 -5.18
N ALA A 737 40.63 -18.91 -6.33
CA ALA A 737 41.89 -19.10 -7.07
C ALA A 737 43.11 -18.50 -6.34
N GLU A 738 42.93 -17.47 -5.51
CA GLU A 738 43.99 -16.91 -4.65
C GLU A 738 44.29 -17.77 -3.41
N LEU A 739 43.34 -18.62 -3.01
CA LEU A 739 43.46 -19.54 -1.87
C LEU A 739 44.01 -20.93 -2.26
N SER A 740 43.91 -21.30 -3.54
CA SER A 740 44.48 -22.52 -4.14
C SER A 740 45.91 -22.31 -4.59
#